data_AF-A0A1B7WEB2-F1
#
_entry.id   AF-A0A1B7WEB2-F1
#
_cell.length_a   1.000
_cell.length_b   1.000
_cell.length_c   1.000
_cell.angle_alpha   90.00
_cell.angle_beta   90.00
_cell.angle_gamma   90.00
#
_symmetry.space_group_name_H-M   'P 1'
#
loop_
_entity.id
_entity.type
_entity.pdbx_description
1 polymer ?
#
loop_
_entity_poly.entity_id
_entity_poly.type
_entity_poly.pdbx_seq_one_letter_code
_entity_poly.pdbx_strand_id
1 'polypeptide(L)'
;AKSPLYQKQFYQPFINSRVIELAFRHILGRGPSSREEVQKYFAIVSLKGLAGLVDALVDSTEYSDYFGEETVPYIRGLGQEAQECRNWGQQQDLFKYSAPFRKVPQFITTFAAYEQPLPDQHPYGSGNDPLEIQFGAIFPKATRNPSSSPAPFSKDTRRILIHQGPGINNQLSNPNARSVAPGTLGAKVFKLDQLPGTIGRKAPKGVSVKFSESSTQAVIKATYLQVFGRDVYEGQRLKVAEIKLENGDITVREFVRMLAKSDLFRKMYWTSLYVCKAIEYIHRRLLGRPTYGREENNKYFDIAAKKGFYAVVDAILDSDEYSQAFNEDTVPYERYLTPAGVSLRQLRVGTIREDLANVEKQETPRFVELGTVTEMRTEPDIEFRINQGVTKQREQTKVFKLTAVKNDKVAAETVISGAYRQIFERDIAPYISKNEFTVLESKLVNGEISVKEFIQGLGYSSLYLKEFYTPYPNTKVIELGTKHFLGRAPIDQAEIRKYNQILATQGIRAFISAMVESAEYGQVFGEDTVPFRRFPTLPAANFPNTEKLYNQLTKQNDDLVVPSFETVKPRIKTENTPILAKAIADLAAQAKKMDKTKPLFIELGRSFNDGRGQSVEVGVGTSRRKPARIYRATTGTNSPETNQVINAIYCQVMDVFSGQVPAYFRRSDLDSKLRNGEITVREFVLELASSEIYRKRFYAPYPNTKVIEFLFRHLLGRAPATQGEIRQYNKLLADSGLRAAVEAIVNSPEYARYFGEDVVPYKRYPSLPAGNYLGSVQAEADLVKQSWSSLSPSVLTGGLPNR
;
A
#
# COMPACT_ATOMS: atom_id res chain seq x y z
N ALA A 1 -28.65 -58.36 -18.04
CA ALA A 1 -27.52 -57.56 -17.50
C ALA A 1 -27.83 -56.76 -16.22
N LYS A 2 -29.07 -56.71 -15.70
CA LYS A 2 -29.40 -56.05 -14.42
C LYS A 2 -29.16 -56.91 -13.16
N SER A 3 -28.70 -58.15 -13.32
CA SER A 3 -28.56 -59.07 -12.21
C SER A 3 -27.41 -58.68 -11.26
N PRO A 4 -27.51 -59.03 -9.97
CA PRO A 4 -26.41 -58.81 -9.02
C PRO A 4 -25.10 -59.46 -9.44
N LEU A 5 -25.16 -60.60 -10.13
CA LEU A 5 -23.99 -61.31 -10.67
C LEU A 5 -23.24 -60.45 -11.70
N TYR A 6 -23.96 -59.87 -12.66
CA TYR A 6 -23.36 -59.02 -13.69
C TYR A 6 -22.78 -57.75 -13.07
N GLN A 7 -23.47 -57.15 -12.11
CA GLN A 7 -22.97 -55.99 -11.38
C GLN A 7 -21.66 -56.30 -10.63
N LYS A 8 -21.60 -57.43 -9.92
CA LYS A 8 -20.40 -57.85 -9.17
C LYS A 8 -19.20 -58.10 -10.09
N GLN A 9 -19.43 -58.68 -11.27
CA GLN A 9 -18.35 -59.03 -12.20
C GLN A 9 -17.91 -57.85 -13.09
N PHE A 10 -18.84 -57.04 -13.60
CA PHE A 10 -18.58 -56.10 -14.69
C PHE A 10 -18.90 -54.63 -14.38
N TYR A 11 -19.44 -54.33 -13.18
CA TYR A 11 -19.70 -52.95 -12.74
C TYR A 11 -18.79 -52.53 -11.58
N GLN A 12 -18.87 -53.22 -10.45
CA GLN A 12 -18.14 -52.86 -9.21
C GLN A 12 -16.62 -52.75 -9.35
N PRO A 13 -15.91 -53.64 -10.08
CA PRO A 13 -14.44 -53.60 -10.16
C PRO A 13 -13.92 -52.63 -11.24
N PHE A 14 -14.77 -51.79 -11.82
CA PHE A 14 -14.45 -50.90 -12.94
C PHE A 14 -14.98 -49.49 -12.75
N ILE A 15 -14.34 -48.51 -13.40
CA ILE A 15 -14.86 -47.15 -13.50
C ILE A 15 -15.98 -47.08 -14.54
N ASN A 16 -16.89 -46.10 -14.43
CA ASN A 16 -18.03 -45.93 -15.34
C ASN A 16 -17.63 -45.96 -16.83
N SER A 17 -16.53 -45.30 -17.22
CA SER A 17 -16.06 -45.32 -18.61
C SER A 17 -15.72 -46.73 -19.10
N ARG A 18 -15.15 -47.59 -18.24
CA ARG A 18 -14.80 -48.96 -18.60
C ARG A 18 -16.02 -49.88 -18.56
N VAL A 19 -16.97 -49.64 -17.67
CA VAL A 19 -18.27 -50.34 -17.62
C VAL A 19 -18.99 -50.20 -18.96
N ILE A 20 -19.01 -49.00 -19.54
CA ILE A 20 -19.67 -48.75 -20.82
C ILE A 20 -19.04 -49.60 -21.93
N GLU A 21 -17.72 -49.59 -22.04
CA GLU A 21 -17.02 -50.39 -23.07
C GLU A 21 -17.34 -51.88 -22.96
N LEU A 22 -17.43 -52.41 -21.73
CA LEU A 22 -17.81 -53.81 -21.51
C LEU A 22 -19.30 -54.06 -21.77
N ALA A 23 -20.18 -53.11 -21.43
CA ALA A 23 -21.61 -53.22 -21.71
C ALA A 23 -21.88 -53.23 -23.23
N PHE A 24 -21.19 -52.39 -24.00
CA PHE A 24 -21.23 -52.39 -25.47
C PHE A 24 -20.81 -53.74 -26.04
N ARG A 25 -19.73 -54.34 -25.50
CA ARG A 25 -19.32 -55.69 -25.89
C ARG A 25 -20.39 -56.74 -25.60
N HIS A 26 -20.97 -56.72 -24.41
CA HIS A 26 -21.87 -57.78 -23.94
C HIS A 26 -23.29 -57.67 -24.49
N ILE A 27 -23.77 -56.45 -24.74
CA ILE A 27 -25.17 -56.20 -25.12
C ILE A 27 -25.29 -55.91 -26.63
N LEU A 28 -24.39 -55.11 -27.19
CA LEU A 28 -24.43 -54.74 -28.61
C LEU A 28 -23.44 -55.52 -29.49
N GLY A 29 -22.57 -56.34 -28.88
CA GLY A 29 -21.62 -57.17 -29.61
C GLY A 29 -20.48 -56.39 -30.29
N ARG A 30 -20.33 -55.09 -30.02
CA ARG A 30 -19.29 -54.22 -30.64
C ARG A 30 -18.65 -53.28 -29.63
N GLY A 31 -17.63 -52.53 -30.06
CA GLY A 31 -17.10 -51.40 -29.30
C GLY A 31 -17.89 -50.11 -29.56
N PRO A 32 -17.80 -49.10 -28.68
CA PRO A 32 -18.26 -47.75 -29.00
C PRO A 32 -17.60 -47.23 -30.29
N SER A 33 -18.37 -46.51 -31.10
CA SER A 33 -17.96 -45.99 -32.40
C SER A 33 -17.27 -44.63 -32.27
N SER A 34 -17.86 -43.72 -31.48
CA SER A 34 -17.50 -42.30 -31.44
C SER A 34 -17.39 -41.76 -30.01
N ARG A 35 -16.80 -40.57 -29.88
CA ARG A 35 -16.69 -39.86 -28.60
C ARG A 35 -18.07 -39.46 -28.07
N GLU A 36 -18.93 -38.99 -28.96
CA GLU A 36 -20.29 -38.53 -28.66
C GLU A 36 -21.14 -39.68 -28.12
N GLU A 37 -21.01 -40.86 -28.73
CA GLU A 37 -21.69 -42.07 -28.26
C GLU A 37 -21.25 -42.43 -26.83
N VAL A 38 -19.94 -42.44 -26.56
CA VAL A 38 -19.44 -42.69 -25.20
C VAL A 38 -19.96 -41.65 -24.22
N GLN A 39 -19.98 -40.37 -24.58
CA GLN A 39 -20.51 -39.29 -23.72
C GLN A 39 -22.01 -39.46 -23.42
N LYS A 40 -22.82 -39.78 -24.42
CA LYS A 40 -24.26 -40.03 -24.27
C LYS A 40 -24.51 -41.13 -23.24
N TYR A 41 -23.88 -42.29 -23.41
CA TYR A 41 -24.07 -43.41 -22.50
C TYR A 41 -23.41 -43.15 -21.14
N PHE A 42 -22.30 -42.43 -21.08
CA PHE A 42 -21.66 -42.03 -19.81
C PHE A 42 -22.55 -41.14 -18.95
N ALA A 43 -23.26 -40.19 -19.55
CA ALA A 43 -24.25 -39.37 -18.85
C ALA A 43 -25.36 -40.26 -18.25
N ILE A 44 -25.83 -41.25 -19.01
CA ILE A 44 -26.87 -42.18 -18.56
C ILE A 44 -26.40 -43.03 -17.38
N VAL A 45 -25.19 -43.62 -17.44
CA VAL A 45 -24.65 -44.41 -16.31
C VAL A 45 -24.48 -43.54 -15.07
N SER A 46 -23.99 -42.30 -15.25
CA SER A 46 -23.69 -41.42 -14.14
C SER A 46 -24.95 -40.94 -13.41
N LEU A 47 -26.07 -40.77 -14.13
CA LEU A 47 -27.35 -40.34 -13.56
C LEU A 47 -28.23 -41.51 -13.07
N LYS A 48 -28.33 -42.58 -13.86
CA LYS A 48 -29.29 -43.69 -13.66
C LYS A 48 -28.64 -45.01 -13.24
N GLY A 49 -27.32 -45.04 -13.08
CA GLY A 49 -26.56 -46.24 -12.73
C GLY A 49 -26.59 -47.33 -13.81
N LEU A 50 -26.21 -48.54 -13.41
CA LEU A 50 -26.12 -49.70 -14.33
C LEU A 50 -27.46 -50.07 -14.97
N ALA A 51 -28.56 -50.02 -14.21
CA ALA A 51 -29.87 -50.42 -14.71
C ALA A 51 -30.32 -49.52 -15.88
N GLY A 52 -30.17 -48.20 -15.73
CA GLY A 52 -30.49 -47.25 -16.79
C GLY A 52 -29.58 -47.35 -18.00
N LEU A 53 -28.32 -47.77 -17.83
CA LEU A 53 -27.43 -48.07 -18.97
C LEU A 53 -27.91 -49.27 -19.76
N VAL A 54 -28.26 -50.36 -19.06
CA VAL A 54 -28.72 -51.59 -19.70
C VAL A 54 -30.01 -51.32 -20.49
N ASP A 55 -30.95 -50.60 -19.89
CA ASP A 55 -32.19 -50.20 -20.56
C ASP A 55 -31.90 -49.37 -21.81
N ALA A 56 -31.07 -48.33 -21.69
CA ALA A 56 -30.74 -47.49 -22.84
C ALA A 56 -30.01 -48.23 -24.00
N LEU A 57 -29.36 -49.36 -23.72
CA LEU A 57 -28.70 -50.18 -24.75
C LEU A 57 -29.66 -51.20 -25.37
N VAL A 58 -30.50 -51.86 -24.56
CA VAL A 58 -31.48 -52.85 -25.05
C VAL A 58 -32.65 -52.17 -25.77
N ASP A 59 -33.10 -51.03 -25.27
CA ASP A 59 -34.19 -50.23 -25.85
C ASP A 59 -33.72 -49.37 -27.05
N SER A 60 -32.46 -49.54 -27.47
CA SER A 60 -31.93 -48.82 -28.63
C SER A 60 -32.45 -49.42 -29.93
N THR A 61 -32.71 -48.57 -30.93
CA THR A 61 -33.12 -49.01 -32.27
C THR A 61 -32.08 -49.95 -32.90
N GLU A 62 -30.80 -49.72 -32.60
CA GLU A 62 -29.73 -50.59 -33.06
C GLU A 62 -29.85 -52.02 -32.52
N TYR A 63 -30.22 -52.20 -31.24
CA TYR A 63 -30.38 -53.54 -30.68
C TYR A 63 -31.52 -54.30 -31.38
N SER A 64 -32.65 -53.64 -31.62
CA SER A 64 -33.79 -54.23 -32.32
C SER A 64 -33.46 -54.57 -33.78
N ASP A 65 -32.68 -53.75 -34.47
CA ASP A 65 -32.34 -53.97 -35.88
C ASP A 65 -31.39 -55.17 -36.07
N TYR A 66 -30.43 -55.36 -35.17
CA TYR A 66 -29.42 -56.43 -35.29
C TYR A 66 -29.84 -57.77 -34.66
N PHE A 67 -30.59 -57.74 -33.56
CA PHE A 67 -30.92 -58.93 -32.78
C PHE A 67 -32.43 -59.18 -32.66
N GLY A 68 -33.26 -58.15 -32.83
CA GLY A 68 -34.69 -58.23 -32.54
C GLY A 68 -34.94 -58.69 -31.10
N GLU A 69 -36.00 -59.47 -30.90
CA GLU A 69 -36.37 -60.04 -29.60
C GLU A 69 -36.01 -61.52 -29.44
N GLU A 70 -35.69 -62.21 -30.55
CA GLU A 70 -35.50 -63.68 -30.58
C GLU A 70 -34.04 -64.11 -30.79
N THR A 71 -33.16 -63.20 -31.20
CA THR A 71 -31.75 -63.54 -31.45
C THR A 71 -30.88 -63.18 -30.25
N VAL A 72 -30.03 -64.13 -29.83
CA VAL A 72 -29.03 -63.86 -28.79
C VAL A 72 -27.95 -62.91 -29.34
N PRO A 73 -27.57 -61.84 -28.62
CA PRO A 73 -26.47 -60.97 -29.03
C PRO A 73 -25.18 -61.74 -29.30
N TYR A 74 -24.60 -61.52 -30.47
CA TYR A 74 -23.33 -62.12 -30.91
C TYR A 74 -22.28 -61.04 -31.16
N ILE A 75 -21.00 -61.43 -31.18
CA ILE A 75 -19.89 -60.51 -31.47
C ILE A 75 -19.92 -60.13 -32.94
N ARG A 76 -20.02 -58.83 -33.22
CA ARG A 76 -19.97 -58.23 -34.55
C ARG A 76 -18.53 -57.91 -34.92
N GLY A 77 -17.80 -58.95 -35.29
CA GLY A 77 -16.40 -58.90 -35.64
C GLY A 77 -16.16 -58.89 -37.16
N LEU A 78 -14.92 -59.23 -37.53
CA LEU A 78 -14.55 -59.38 -38.93
C LEU A 78 -15.31 -60.53 -39.59
N GLY A 79 -15.92 -60.24 -40.74
CA GLY A 79 -16.67 -61.21 -41.54
C GLY A 79 -18.18 -61.19 -41.30
N GLN A 80 -18.67 -60.59 -40.21
CA GLN A 80 -20.11 -60.42 -39.97
C GLN A 80 -20.63 -59.05 -40.45
N GLU A 81 -19.87 -57.98 -40.20
CA GLU A 81 -20.23 -56.61 -40.55
C GLU A 81 -19.00 -55.85 -41.08
N ALA A 82 -19.22 -54.83 -41.90
CA ALA A 82 -18.17 -53.89 -42.31
C ALA A 82 -17.63 -53.16 -41.06
N GLN A 83 -16.32 -53.21 -40.86
CA GLN A 83 -15.68 -52.63 -39.68
C GLN A 83 -15.15 -51.23 -39.98
N GLU A 84 -15.43 -50.27 -39.09
CA GLU A 84 -14.87 -48.93 -39.20
C GLU A 84 -13.37 -48.94 -38.81
N CYS A 85 -12.54 -48.16 -39.51
CA CYS A 85 -11.10 -48.10 -39.22
C CYS A 85 -10.77 -47.30 -37.95
N ARG A 86 -11.72 -46.51 -37.43
CA ARG A 86 -11.52 -45.56 -36.33
C ARG A 86 -11.25 -46.23 -34.99
N ASN A 87 -11.96 -47.31 -34.67
CA ASN A 87 -11.85 -48.06 -33.41
C ASN A 87 -11.27 -49.48 -33.62
N TRP A 88 -10.66 -49.73 -34.78
CA TRP A 88 -10.19 -51.04 -35.23
C TRP A 88 -9.40 -51.81 -34.15
N GLY A 89 -8.30 -51.26 -33.67
CA GLY A 89 -7.43 -51.96 -32.71
C GLY A 89 -8.11 -52.23 -31.37
N GLN A 90 -8.87 -51.26 -30.87
CA GLN A 90 -9.55 -51.29 -29.59
C GLN A 90 -10.69 -52.31 -29.60
N GLN A 91 -11.43 -52.41 -30.70
CA GLN A 91 -12.51 -53.38 -30.88
C GLN A 91 -11.97 -54.82 -30.92
N GLN A 92 -10.87 -55.06 -31.64
CA GLN A 92 -10.24 -56.38 -31.66
C GLN A 92 -9.70 -56.79 -30.28
N ASP A 93 -9.16 -55.84 -29.51
CA ASP A 93 -8.73 -56.09 -28.14
C ASP A 93 -9.90 -56.30 -27.18
N LEU A 94 -11.04 -55.66 -27.41
CA LEU A 94 -12.25 -55.78 -26.60
C LEU A 94 -12.87 -57.18 -26.68
N PHE A 95 -12.79 -57.83 -27.84
CA PHE A 95 -13.38 -59.16 -28.05
C PHE A 95 -12.59 -60.30 -27.40
N LYS A 96 -11.35 -60.05 -26.95
CA LYS A 96 -10.53 -61.05 -26.27
C LYS A 96 -11.04 -61.36 -24.86
N TYR A 97 -10.76 -62.58 -24.38
CA TYR A 97 -11.03 -62.95 -22.99
C TYR A 97 -10.25 -62.07 -21.98
N SER A 98 -9.13 -61.48 -22.43
CA SER A 98 -8.29 -60.62 -21.61
C SER A 98 -8.87 -59.22 -21.38
N ALA A 99 -9.91 -58.82 -22.11
CA ALA A 99 -10.47 -57.47 -22.03
C ALA A 99 -10.89 -57.05 -20.60
N PRO A 100 -11.59 -57.89 -19.80
CA PRO A 100 -11.96 -57.51 -18.42
C PRO A 100 -10.77 -57.29 -17.47
N PHE A 101 -9.57 -57.78 -17.78
CA PHE A 101 -8.40 -57.52 -16.94
C PHE A 101 -7.85 -56.10 -17.11
N ARG A 102 -8.20 -55.41 -18.20
CA ARG A 102 -7.82 -54.02 -18.40
C ARG A 102 -8.75 -53.08 -17.64
N LYS A 103 -8.18 -52.32 -16.70
CA LYS A 103 -8.90 -51.36 -15.84
C LYS A 103 -9.00 -49.96 -16.43
N VAL A 104 -8.04 -49.57 -17.26
CA VAL A 104 -8.02 -48.26 -17.93
C VAL A 104 -8.94 -48.30 -19.16
N PRO A 105 -9.82 -47.31 -19.36
CA PRO A 105 -10.72 -47.27 -20.51
C PRO A 105 -9.94 -47.05 -21.80
N GLN A 106 -10.34 -47.74 -22.86
CA GLN A 106 -9.66 -47.73 -24.16
C GLN A 106 -10.24 -46.70 -25.11
N PHE A 107 -11.55 -46.69 -25.29
CA PHE A 107 -12.22 -45.98 -26.38
C PHE A 107 -12.22 -44.48 -26.13
N ILE A 108 -12.58 -44.06 -24.90
CA ILE A 108 -12.58 -42.62 -24.57
C ILE A 108 -11.17 -42.02 -24.64
N THR A 109 -10.15 -42.75 -24.23
CA THR A 109 -8.76 -42.27 -24.26
C THR A 109 -8.24 -42.20 -25.69
N THR A 110 -8.62 -43.13 -26.56
CA THR A 110 -8.19 -43.13 -27.96
C THR A 110 -8.93 -42.09 -28.79
N PHE A 111 -10.25 -41.94 -28.61
CA PHE A 111 -11.00 -40.90 -29.31
C PHE A 111 -10.56 -39.50 -28.88
N ALA A 112 -10.31 -39.29 -27.58
CA ALA A 112 -9.71 -38.04 -27.13
C ALA A 112 -8.32 -37.82 -27.74
N ALA A 113 -7.48 -38.86 -27.82
CA ALA A 113 -6.14 -38.75 -28.40
C ALA A 113 -6.13 -38.42 -29.90
N TYR A 114 -7.16 -38.79 -30.67
CA TYR A 114 -7.25 -38.42 -32.09
C TYR A 114 -7.43 -36.90 -32.31
N GLU A 115 -8.07 -36.22 -31.38
CA GLU A 115 -8.30 -34.76 -31.45
C GLU A 115 -7.19 -33.94 -30.77
N GLN A 116 -6.35 -34.59 -29.95
CA GLN A 116 -5.30 -33.93 -29.17
C GLN A 116 -3.94 -34.02 -29.88
N PRO A 117 -3.01 -33.08 -29.60
CA PRO A 117 -1.64 -33.20 -30.08
C PRO A 117 -0.93 -34.42 -29.47
N LEU A 118 0.29 -34.70 -29.97
CA LEU A 118 1.10 -35.81 -29.47
C LEU A 118 1.24 -35.77 -27.94
N PRO A 119 1.06 -36.91 -27.25
CA PRO A 119 1.14 -36.97 -25.79
C PRO A 119 2.57 -36.80 -25.30
N ASP A 120 2.74 -36.30 -24.08
CA ASP A 120 4.03 -36.32 -23.39
C ASP A 120 4.34 -37.74 -22.88
N GLN A 121 5.07 -38.51 -23.69
CA GLN A 121 5.60 -39.82 -23.33
C GLN A 121 6.84 -40.13 -24.15
N HIS A 122 7.59 -41.16 -23.75
CA HIS A 122 8.72 -41.66 -24.52
C HIS A 122 8.32 -42.04 -25.96
N PRO A 123 9.17 -41.79 -26.99
CA PRO A 123 8.85 -42.09 -28.40
C PRO A 123 8.45 -43.54 -28.71
N TYR A 124 8.94 -44.48 -27.90
CA TYR A 124 8.64 -45.92 -28.01
C TYR A 124 7.45 -46.39 -27.15
N GLY A 125 6.69 -45.46 -26.57
CA GLY A 125 5.52 -45.72 -25.74
C GLY A 125 5.76 -45.48 -24.25
N SER A 126 4.68 -45.24 -23.52
CA SER A 126 4.66 -44.86 -22.09
C SER A 126 5.44 -45.78 -21.15
N GLY A 127 5.53 -47.07 -21.44
CA GLY A 127 6.24 -48.04 -20.59
C GLY A 127 7.77 -47.97 -20.65
N ASN A 128 8.33 -47.07 -21.46
CA ASN A 128 9.78 -46.90 -21.63
C ASN A 128 10.38 -45.75 -20.82
N ASP A 129 9.55 -44.91 -20.20
CA ASP A 129 10.03 -43.96 -19.19
C ASP A 129 10.12 -44.66 -17.82
N PRO A 130 11.22 -44.50 -17.07
CA PRO A 130 11.28 -44.91 -15.68
C PRO A 130 10.48 -43.95 -14.80
N LEU A 131 10.09 -44.41 -13.61
CA LEU A 131 9.56 -43.51 -12.57
C LEU A 131 10.68 -42.56 -12.08
N GLU A 132 10.38 -41.28 -11.96
CA GLU A 132 11.34 -40.23 -11.58
C GLU A 132 11.54 -40.13 -10.07
N ILE A 133 12.05 -41.23 -9.50
CA ILE A 133 12.36 -41.40 -8.08
C ILE A 133 13.88 -41.43 -7.83
N GLN A 134 14.27 -41.26 -6.57
CA GLN A 134 15.69 -41.20 -6.19
C GLN A 134 16.45 -42.50 -6.51
N PHE A 135 15.85 -43.67 -6.22
CA PHE A 135 16.50 -44.97 -6.37
C PHE A 135 15.75 -45.91 -7.30
N GLY A 136 16.50 -46.73 -8.03
CA GLY A 136 15.98 -47.87 -8.78
C GLY A 136 15.54 -47.54 -10.21
N ALA A 137 15.74 -48.50 -11.10
CA ALA A 137 15.27 -48.46 -12.48
C ALA A 137 13.89 -49.12 -12.58
N ILE A 138 12.88 -48.46 -12.02
CA ILE A 138 11.51 -48.99 -11.96
C ILE A 138 10.74 -48.51 -13.19
N PHE A 139 10.31 -49.47 -14.01
CA PHE A 139 9.44 -49.22 -15.15
C PHE A 139 8.05 -49.83 -14.90
N PRO A 140 6.96 -49.15 -15.29
CA PRO A 140 5.63 -49.73 -15.27
C PRO A 140 5.59 -51.06 -16.05
N LYS A 141 5.14 -52.14 -15.40
CA LYS A 141 5.03 -53.46 -16.04
C LYS A 141 3.79 -53.53 -16.92
N ALA A 142 3.98 -53.67 -18.23
CA ALA A 142 2.90 -53.80 -19.20
C ALA A 142 1.99 -55.03 -18.98
N THR A 143 2.48 -56.09 -18.33
CA THR A 143 1.74 -57.35 -18.15
C THR A 143 0.78 -57.37 -16.96
N ARG A 144 1.04 -56.58 -15.91
CA ARG A 144 0.18 -56.55 -14.70
C ARG A 144 -1.01 -55.60 -14.86
N ASN A 145 -0.82 -54.48 -15.56
CA ASN A 145 -1.85 -53.51 -15.93
C ASN A 145 -1.57 -53.02 -17.36
N PRO A 146 -2.14 -53.67 -18.39
CA PRO A 146 -1.85 -53.34 -19.79
C PRO A 146 -2.36 -51.94 -20.12
N SER A 147 -1.42 -51.02 -20.29
CA SER A 147 -1.62 -49.62 -20.70
C SER A 147 -0.58 -49.25 -21.75
N SER A 148 -0.41 -50.10 -22.76
CA SER A 148 0.33 -49.70 -23.96
C SER A 148 -0.44 -48.57 -24.64
N SER A 149 0.03 -47.34 -24.48
CA SER A 149 -0.43 -46.15 -25.19
C SER A 149 0.55 -45.85 -26.32
N PRO A 150 0.55 -46.61 -27.43
CA PRO A 150 1.40 -46.28 -28.56
C PRO A 150 0.99 -44.94 -29.15
N ALA A 151 1.96 -44.12 -29.55
CA ALA A 151 1.72 -42.90 -30.31
C ALA A 151 2.71 -42.81 -31.48
N PRO A 152 2.30 -42.29 -32.64
CA PRO A 152 3.14 -42.23 -33.83
C PRO A 152 4.12 -41.05 -33.76
N PHE A 153 5.26 -41.25 -33.10
CA PHE A 153 6.35 -40.25 -33.10
C PHE A 153 7.19 -40.37 -34.38
N SER A 154 7.37 -39.24 -35.08
CA SER A 154 8.31 -39.14 -36.19
C SER A 154 9.76 -39.21 -35.71
N LYS A 155 10.70 -39.35 -36.65
CA LYS A 155 12.15 -39.37 -36.36
C LYS A 155 12.57 -38.06 -35.69
N ASP A 156 12.12 -36.95 -36.27
CA ASP A 156 12.52 -35.59 -35.88
C ASP A 156 11.50 -35.02 -34.89
N THR A 157 11.45 -35.62 -33.70
CA THR A 157 10.62 -35.15 -32.58
C THR A 157 11.48 -34.78 -31.39
N ARG A 158 11.03 -33.76 -30.65
CA ARG A 158 11.66 -33.35 -29.39
C ARG A 158 10.61 -33.21 -28.30
N ARG A 159 10.85 -33.92 -27.21
CA ARG A 159 10.09 -33.88 -25.97
C ARG A 159 10.36 -32.59 -25.22
N ILE A 160 9.31 -32.04 -24.63
CA ILE A 160 9.41 -30.87 -23.76
C ILE A 160 9.91 -31.35 -22.39
N LEU A 161 11.10 -30.91 -22.03
CA LEU A 161 11.70 -31.19 -20.73
C LEU A 161 11.66 -29.95 -19.84
N ILE A 162 11.29 -30.14 -18.58
CA ILE A 162 11.19 -29.08 -17.59
C ILE A 162 12.50 -29.02 -16.81
N HIS A 163 13.16 -27.86 -16.82
CA HIS A 163 14.40 -27.66 -16.10
C HIS A 163 14.15 -27.73 -14.57
N GLN A 164 14.99 -28.47 -13.85
CA GLN A 164 14.98 -28.55 -12.39
C GLN A 164 15.76 -27.39 -11.78
N GLY A 165 15.11 -26.23 -11.72
CA GLY A 165 15.67 -24.96 -11.28
C GLY A 165 14.88 -23.79 -11.88
N PRO A 166 15.48 -22.60 -12.01
CA PRO A 166 14.85 -21.49 -12.73
C PRO A 166 14.53 -21.89 -14.18
N GLY A 167 13.27 -21.76 -14.60
CA GLY A 167 12.83 -22.14 -15.95
C GLY A 167 13.53 -21.36 -17.08
N ILE A 168 14.08 -20.18 -16.78
CA ILE A 168 14.84 -19.32 -17.71
C ILE A 168 16.15 -19.98 -18.14
N ASN A 169 16.71 -20.86 -17.31
CA ASN A 169 17.96 -21.58 -17.60
C ASN A 169 17.74 -22.84 -18.45
N ASN A 170 16.56 -23.00 -19.05
CA ASN A 170 16.31 -24.11 -19.96
C ASN A 170 17.28 -24.03 -21.17
N GLN A 171 18.07 -25.09 -21.34
CA GLN A 171 19.13 -25.17 -22.35
C GLN A 171 18.62 -25.10 -23.78
N LEU A 172 17.31 -25.27 -23.97
CA LEU A 172 16.67 -25.07 -25.25
C LEU A 172 16.65 -23.60 -25.68
N SER A 173 16.23 -22.70 -24.79
CA SER A 173 16.17 -21.26 -25.06
C SER A 173 17.47 -20.54 -24.72
N ASN A 174 18.24 -21.08 -23.76
CA ASN A 174 19.52 -20.51 -23.32
C ASN A 174 20.61 -21.59 -23.23
N PRO A 175 21.25 -21.96 -24.36
CA PRO A 175 22.30 -22.98 -24.38
C PRO A 175 23.53 -22.64 -23.53
N ASN A 176 23.81 -21.35 -23.34
CA ASN A 176 24.95 -20.88 -22.53
C ASN A 176 24.74 -21.13 -21.02
N ALA A 177 23.50 -21.37 -20.58
CA ALA A 177 23.18 -21.65 -19.18
C ALA A 177 23.54 -23.08 -18.73
N ARG A 178 24.09 -23.94 -19.61
CA ARG A 178 24.42 -25.34 -19.29
C ARG A 178 25.37 -25.50 -18.09
N SER A 179 26.34 -24.61 -17.94
CA SER A 179 27.34 -24.62 -16.86
C SER A 179 26.86 -23.90 -15.59
N VAL A 180 25.71 -23.23 -15.65
CA VAL A 180 25.17 -22.44 -14.54
C VAL A 180 24.53 -23.38 -13.53
N ALA A 181 24.97 -23.29 -12.28
CA ALA A 181 24.40 -24.06 -11.19
C ALA A 181 22.92 -23.66 -10.96
N PRO A 182 22.03 -24.61 -10.64
CA PRO A 182 20.58 -24.37 -10.57
C PRO A 182 20.12 -23.60 -9.31
N GLY A 183 21.04 -23.21 -8.41
CA GLY A 183 20.75 -22.43 -7.21
C GLY A 183 19.88 -23.18 -6.19
N THR A 184 19.11 -22.44 -5.40
CA THR A 184 18.26 -22.99 -4.32
C THR A 184 17.01 -23.73 -4.82
N LEU A 185 16.60 -23.49 -6.07
CA LEU A 185 15.40 -24.10 -6.66
C LEU A 185 15.65 -25.49 -7.28
N GLY A 186 16.92 -25.86 -7.48
CA GLY A 186 17.30 -27.14 -8.10
C GLY A 186 18.07 -28.09 -7.19
N ALA A 187 18.71 -29.08 -7.80
CA ALA A 187 19.49 -30.07 -7.07
C ALA A 187 20.75 -29.46 -6.45
N LYS A 188 21.17 -29.98 -5.29
CA LYS A 188 22.44 -29.61 -4.68
C LYS A 188 23.60 -30.10 -5.56
N VAL A 189 24.48 -29.17 -5.93
CA VAL A 189 25.66 -29.45 -6.75
C VAL A 189 26.86 -29.74 -5.85
N PHE A 190 27.56 -30.84 -6.12
CA PHE A 190 28.82 -31.18 -5.48
C PHE A 190 29.96 -30.97 -6.48
N LYS A 191 30.94 -30.15 -6.11
CA LYS A 191 32.14 -29.87 -6.91
C LYS A 191 33.38 -30.25 -6.10
N LEU A 192 34.35 -30.82 -6.78
CA LEU A 192 35.66 -31.15 -6.22
C LEU A 192 36.64 -30.00 -6.50
N ASP A 193 36.59 -28.94 -5.69
CA ASP A 193 37.41 -27.73 -5.91
C ASP A 193 38.84 -27.83 -5.34
N GLN A 194 39.18 -28.87 -4.57
CA GLN A 194 40.48 -29.00 -3.90
C GLN A 194 41.07 -30.41 -4.05
N LEU A 195 42.01 -30.56 -4.98
CA LEU A 195 42.92 -31.70 -4.99
C LEU A 195 44.10 -31.41 -4.04
N PRO A 196 44.48 -32.33 -3.15
CA PRO A 196 45.62 -32.14 -2.25
C PRO A 196 46.99 -32.07 -2.96
N GLY A 197 47.05 -32.23 -4.30
CA GLY A 197 48.28 -32.31 -5.09
C GLY A 197 48.69 -31.06 -5.89
N THR A 198 47.82 -30.07 -6.11
CA THR A 198 48.11 -28.90 -6.97
C THR A 198 48.50 -27.66 -6.17
N ILE A 199 49.39 -27.81 -5.18
CA ILE A 199 50.15 -26.67 -4.66
C ILE A 199 51.31 -26.41 -5.62
N GLY A 200 51.07 -25.58 -6.64
CA GLY A 200 52.16 -24.90 -7.33
C GLY A 200 53.00 -24.14 -6.30
N ARG A 201 54.32 -24.05 -6.51
CA ARG A 201 55.32 -23.38 -5.61
C ARG A 201 55.02 -21.91 -5.25
N LYS A 202 53.85 -21.36 -5.60
CA LYS A 202 53.39 -19.99 -5.36
C LYS A 202 51.98 -19.88 -4.75
N ALA A 203 51.55 -20.84 -3.91
CA ALA A 203 50.34 -20.66 -3.09
C ALA A 203 50.70 -20.10 -1.69
N PRO A 204 49.84 -19.23 -1.09
CA PRO A 204 50.12 -18.62 0.20
C PRO A 204 50.16 -19.69 1.31
N LYS A 205 51.20 -19.66 2.15
CA LYS A 205 51.34 -20.55 3.31
C LYS A 205 50.18 -20.30 4.28
N GLY A 206 49.26 -21.27 4.42
CA GLY A 206 48.19 -21.23 5.42
C GLY A 206 46.87 -21.93 5.09
N VAL A 207 46.67 -22.46 3.88
CA VAL A 207 45.43 -23.21 3.55
C VAL A 207 45.50 -24.61 4.18
N SER A 208 44.63 -24.89 5.15
CA SER A 208 44.67 -26.15 5.91
C SER A 208 44.11 -27.33 5.11
N VAL A 209 44.90 -28.40 5.05
CA VAL A 209 44.58 -29.67 4.35
C VAL A 209 43.45 -30.46 5.05
N LYS A 210 43.16 -30.15 6.33
CA LYS A 210 42.24 -30.93 7.19
C LYS A 210 40.76 -30.86 6.80
N PHE A 211 40.33 -29.86 6.02
CA PHE A 211 38.93 -29.76 5.56
C PHE A 211 38.68 -30.44 4.20
N SER A 212 39.74 -30.78 3.45
CA SER A 212 39.67 -31.38 2.12
C SER A 212 39.14 -32.82 2.16
N GLU A 213 39.62 -33.68 3.08
CA GLU A 213 39.23 -35.10 3.16
C GLU A 213 37.73 -35.31 3.46
N SER A 214 37.14 -34.49 4.34
CA SER A 214 35.69 -34.54 4.58
C SER A 214 34.86 -34.12 3.37
N SER A 215 35.42 -33.25 2.51
CA SER A 215 34.77 -32.77 1.29
C SER A 215 34.89 -33.77 0.14
N THR A 216 36.04 -34.45 -0.01
CA THR A 216 36.26 -35.51 -1.00
C THR A 216 35.37 -36.71 -0.70
N GLN A 217 35.26 -37.12 0.57
CA GLN A 217 34.39 -38.21 0.98
C GLN A 217 32.89 -37.89 0.75
N ALA A 218 32.50 -36.62 0.91
CA ALA A 218 31.15 -36.16 0.57
C ALA A 218 30.90 -36.22 -0.94
N VAL A 219 31.88 -35.86 -1.78
CA VAL A 219 31.82 -35.99 -3.24
C VAL A 219 31.73 -37.45 -3.67
N ILE A 220 32.53 -38.34 -3.06
CA ILE A 220 32.47 -39.80 -3.32
C ILE A 220 31.07 -40.32 -3.00
N LYS A 221 30.54 -39.99 -1.82
CA LYS A 221 29.20 -40.39 -1.42
C LYS A 221 28.13 -39.85 -2.37
N ALA A 222 28.21 -38.57 -2.73
CA ALA A 222 27.29 -37.95 -3.69
C ALA A 222 27.36 -38.64 -5.06
N THR A 223 28.54 -39.06 -5.50
CA THR A 223 28.72 -39.75 -6.78
C THR A 223 28.08 -41.14 -6.76
N TYR A 224 28.21 -41.90 -5.67
CA TYR A 224 27.50 -43.18 -5.50
C TYR A 224 25.97 -42.98 -5.50
N LEU A 225 25.48 -41.99 -4.76
CA LEU A 225 24.06 -41.64 -4.74
C LEU A 225 23.54 -41.24 -6.12
N GLN A 226 24.33 -40.52 -6.91
CA GLN A 226 23.94 -40.14 -8.26
C GLN A 226 23.89 -41.35 -9.20
N VAL A 227 24.98 -42.14 -9.27
CA VAL A 227 25.15 -43.22 -10.24
C VAL A 227 24.27 -44.42 -9.92
N PHE A 228 24.18 -44.82 -8.65
CA PHE A 228 23.39 -45.99 -8.22
C PHE A 228 22.04 -45.63 -7.58
N GLY A 229 21.76 -44.35 -7.33
CA GLY A 229 20.52 -43.90 -6.68
C GLY A 229 20.45 -44.19 -5.18
N ARG A 230 21.45 -44.88 -4.60
CA ARG A 230 21.52 -45.29 -3.20
C ARG A 230 22.96 -45.43 -2.75
N ASP A 231 23.17 -45.45 -1.43
CA ASP A 231 24.43 -45.91 -0.88
C ASP A 231 24.62 -47.41 -1.19
N VAL A 232 25.82 -47.74 -1.63
CA VAL A 232 26.22 -49.10 -2.04
C VAL A 232 26.64 -49.89 -0.80
N TYR A 233 26.40 -51.21 -0.79
CA TYR A 233 26.82 -52.05 0.34
C TYR A 233 28.35 -52.07 0.46
N GLU A 234 28.88 -52.33 1.66
CA GLU A 234 30.32 -52.20 1.93
C GLU A 234 31.19 -53.08 1.00
N GLY A 235 30.78 -54.33 0.74
CA GLY A 235 31.47 -55.24 -0.18
C GLY A 235 31.30 -54.91 -1.67
N GLN A 236 30.46 -53.92 -2.00
CA GLN A 236 30.16 -53.50 -3.36
C GLN A 236 30.86 -52.18 -3.74
N ARG A 237 31.55 -51.52 -2.78
CA ARG A 237 32.30 -50.28 -3.02
C ARG A 237 33.57 -50.53 -3.82
N LEU A 238 33.87 -49.63 -4.74
CA LEU A 238 35.08 -49.66 -5.56
C LEU A 238 36.22 -48.90 -4.87
N LYS A 239 36.77 -49.49 -3.79
CA LYS A 239 37.82 -48.87 -2.96
C LYS A 239 39.03 -48.36 -3.75
N VAL A 240 39.46 -49.09 -4.78
CA VAL A 240 40.60 -48.68 -5.63
C VAL A 240 40.30 -47.39 -6.39
N ALA A 241 39.06 -47.21 -6.86
CA ALA A 241 38.65 -46.00 -7.56
C ALA A 241 38.49 -44.82 -6.59
N GLU A 242 38.04 -45.08 -5.37
CA GLU A 242 37.93 -44.07 -4.30
C GLU A 242 39.32 -43.53 -3.94
N ILE A 243 40.29 -44.41 -3.67
CA ILE A 243 41.67 -44.02 -3.35
C ILE A 243 42.29 -43.18 -4.47
N LYS A 244 42.07 -43.56 -5.73
CA LYS A 244 42.57 -42.79 -6.89
C LYS A 244 41.97 -41.38 -6.95
N LEU A 245 40.69 -41.23 -6.63
CA LEU A 245 40.04 -39.91 -6.59
C LEU A 245 40.55 -39.08 -5.40
N GLU A 246 40.73 -39.71 -4.24
CA GLU A 246 41.28 -39.06 -3.03
C GLU A 246 42.71 -38.56 -3.25
N ASN A 247 43.53 -39.35 -3.95
CA ASN A 247 44.89 -38.97 -4.34
C ASN A 247 44.94 -37.92 -5.46
N GLY A 248 43.83 -37.71 -6.19
CA GLY A 248 43.79 -36.85 -7.36
C GLY A 248 44.41 -37.44 -8.63
N ASP A 249 44.57 -38.76 -8.70
CA ASP A 249 45.05 -39.48 -9.89
C ASP A 249 43.99 -39.49 -11.01
N ILE A 250 42.72 -39.30 -10.65
CA ILE A 250 41.57 -39.27 -11.56
C ILE A 250 40.65 -38.10 -11.21
N THR A 251 39.94 -37.60 -12.22
CA THR A 251 38.89 -36.58 -12.07
C THR A 251 37.55 -37.20 -11.63
N VAL A 252 36.57 -36.37 -11.25
CA VAL A 252 35.21 -36.84 -10.92
C VAL A 252 34.56 -37.51 -12.13
N ARG A 253 34.82 -37.01 -13.35
CA ARG A 253 34.35 -37.63 -14.60
C ARG A 253 34.90 -39.04 -14.81
N GLU A 254 36.20 -39.25 -14.58
CA GLU A 254 36.80 -40.59 -14.66
C GLU A 254 36.30 -41.51 -13.54
N PHE A 255 36.10 -40.98 -12.33
CA PHE A 255 35.49 -41.74 -11.26
C PHE A 255 34.07 -42.19 -11.61
N VAL A 256 33.23 -41.30 -12.15
CA VAL A 256 31.89 -41.64 -12.70
C VAL A 256 32.01 -42.69 -13.80
N ARG A 257 32.99 -42.59 -14.70
CA ARG A 257 33.25 -43.58 -15.75
C ARG A 257 33.55 -44.96 -15.17
N MET A 258 34.42 -45.05 -14.17
CA MET A 258 34.76 -46.31 -13.50
C MET A 258 33.55 -46.92 -12.79
N LEU A 259 32.74 -46.10 -12.11
CA LEU A 259 31.51 -46.57 -11.46
C LEU A 259 30.48 -47.08 -12.48
N ALA A 260 30.26 -46.34 -13.57
CA ALA A 260 29.31 -46.72 -14.62
C ALA A 260 29.76 -47.96 -15.41
N LYS A 261 31.07 -48.17 -15.59
CA LYS A 261 31.62 -49.39 -16.22
C LYS A 261 31.75 -50.58 -15.26
N SER A 262 31.40 -50.42 -13.98
CA SER A 262 31.49 -51.51 -13.00
C SER A 262 30.53 -52.66 -13.31
N ASP A 263 30.92 -53.88 -12.93
CA ASP A 263 30.06 -55.05 -13.05
C ASP A 263 28.75 -54.90 -12.27
N LEU A 264 28.78 -54.17 -11.15
CA LEU A 264 27.61 -53.90 -10.34
C LEU A 264 26.59 -53.04 -11.09
N PHE A 265 27.05 -51.94 -11.70
CA PHE A 265 26.20 -51.07 -12.50
C PHE A 265 25.60 -51.83 -13.70
N ARG A 266 26.42 -52.63 -14.39
CA ARG A 266 25.99 -53.47 -15.50
C ARG A 266 24.92 -54.48 -15.09
N LYS A 267 25.12 -55.22 -13.98
CA LYS A 267 24.13 -56.18 -13.46
C LYS A 267 22.81 -55.50 -13.09
N MET A 268 22.88 -54.30 -12.51
CA MET A 268 21.69 -53.57 -12.06
C MET A 268 20.88 -52.96 -13.21
N TYR A 269 21.53 -52.28 -14.16
CA TYR A 269 20.85 -51.41 -15.12
C TYR A 269 21.01 -51.81 -16.59
N TRP A 270 21.89 -52.76 -16.92
CA TRP A 270 22.05 -53.23 -18.30
C TRP A 270 21.46 -54.62 -18.50
N THR A 271 21.92 -55.60 -17.73
CA THR A 271 21.55 -57.02 -17.94
C THR A 271 20.08 -57.31 -17.66
N SER A 272 19.47 -56.59 -16.71
CA SER A 272 18.10 -56.81 -16.23
C SER A 272 17.03 -56.08 -17.04
N LEU A 273 17.42 -55.10 -17.86
CA LEU A 273 16.51 -54.18 -18.53
C LEU A 273 16.49 -54.41 -20.05
N TYR A 274 15.37 -54.03 -20.66
CA TYR A 274 15.31 -53.87 -22.12
C TYR A 274 16.31 -52.81 -22.58
N VAL A 275 16.99 -53.03 -23.72
CA VAL A 275 18.10 -52.19 -24.19
C VAL A 275 17.74 -50.70 -24.23
N CYS A 276 16.61 -50.31 -24.81
CA CYS A 276 16.22 -48.90 -24.84
C CYS A 276 15.84 -48.34 -23.46
N LYS A 277 15.32 -49.17 -22.55
CA LYS A 277 15.05 -48.77 -21.16
C LYS A 277 16.35 -48.56 -20.38
N ALA A 278 17.34 -49.43 -20.63
CA ALA A 278 18.68 -49.30 -20.06
C ALA A 278 19.33 -48.00 -20.54
N ILE A 279 19.33 -47.74 -21.85
CA ILE A 279 19.87 -46.50 -22.44
C ILE A 279 19.20 -45.26 -21.82
N GLU A 280 17.86 -45.22 -21.79
CA GLU A 280 17.10 -44.11 -21.22
C GLU A 280 17.46 -43.88 -19.74
N TYR A 281 17.56 -44.94 -18.95
CA TYR A 281 17.89 -44.84 -17.53
C TYR A 281 19.34 -44.40 -17.30
N ILE A 282 20.30 -44.95 -18.04
CA ILE A 282 21.72 -44.58 -17.97
C ILE A 282 21.90 -43.11 -18.37
N HIS A 283 21.22 -42.69 -19.44
CA HIS A 283 21.22 -41.31 -19.90
C HIS A 283 20.74 -40.34 -18.80
N ARG A 284 19.64 -40.68 -18.12
CA ARG A 284 19.14 -39.90 -16.97
C ARG A 284 20.17 -39.80 -15.83
N ARG A 285 20.88 -40.88 -15.51
CA ARG A 285 21.85 -40.91 -14.40
C ARG A 285 23.13 -40.13 -14.72
N LEU A 286 23.64 -40.24 -15.94
CA LEU A 286 24.91 -39.62 -16.33
C LEU A 286 24.76 -38.18 -16.83
N LEU A 287 23.71 -37.86 -17.58
CA LEU A 287 23.47 -36.51 -18.11
C LEU A 287 22.46 -35.70 -17.29
N GLY A 288 21.78 -36.31 -16.32
CA GLY A 288 20.79 -35.62 -15.49
C GLY A 288 19.49 -35.29 -16.21
N ARG A 289 19.22 -35.88 -17.38
CA ARG A 289 17.99 -35.65 -18.15
C ARG A 289 17.56 -36.89 -18.94
N PRO A 290 16.26 -37.04 -19.25
CA PRO A 290 15.81 -38.01 -20.25
C PRO A 290 16.31 -37.68 -21.66
N THR A 291 16.20 -38.65 -22.56
CA THR A 291 16.45 -38.39 -23.98
C THR A 291 15.42 -37.41 -24.54
N TYR A 292 15.86 -36.58 -25.48
CA TYR A 292 15.01 -35.59 -26.12
C TYR A 292 14.01 -36.22 -27.08
N GLY A 293 14.36 -37.31 -27.74
CA GLY A 293 13.53 -37.84 -28.79
C GLY A 293 14.12 -39.09 -29.40
N ARG A 294 13.56 -39.47 -30.54
CA ARG A 294 13.85 -40.74 -31.19
C ARG A 294 15.27 -40.79 -31.76
N GLU A 295 15.75 -39.70 -32.33
CA GLU A 295 17.08 -39.61 -32.95
C GLU A 295 18.20 -39.88 -31.93
N GLU A 296 18.14 -39.24 -30.76
CA GLU A 296 19.13 -39.40 -29.69
C GLU A 296 19.16 -40.84 -29.18
N ASN A 297 17.99 -41.44 -28.93
CA ASN A 297 17.90 -42.81 -28.47
C ASN A 297 18.42 -43.81 -29.52
N ASN A 298 18.12 -43.58 -30.81
CA ASN A 298 18.64 -44.40 -31.91
C ASN A 298 20.16 -44.35 -32.03
N LYS A 299 20.76 -43.16 -31.87
CA LYS A 299 22.22 -43.00 -31.89
C LYS A 299 22.88 -43.89 -30.84
N TYR A 300 22.37 -43.88 -29.60
CA TYR A 300 22.91 -44.73 -28.54
C TYR A 300 22.58 -46.20 -28.72
N PHE A 301 21.42 -46.53 -29.29
CA PHE A 301 21.04 -47.89 -29.63
C PHE A 301 21.98 -48.49 -30.69
N ASP A 302 22.34 -47.73 -31.73
CA ASP A 302 23.28 -48.18 -32.75
C ASP A 302 24.68 -48.42 -32.18
N ILE A 303 25.13 -47.56 -31.25
CA ILE A 303 26.39 -47.74 -30.53
C ILE A 303 26.32 -49.00 -29.65
N ALA A 304 25.23 -49.20 -28.92
CA ALA A 304 25.01 -50.38 -28.11
C ALA A 304 25.05 -51.66 -28.94
N ALA A 305 24.39 -51.67 -30.10
CA ALA A 305 24.33 -52.81 -30.99
C ALA A 305 25.69 -53.16 -31.61
N LYS A 306 26.50 -52.14 -31.96
CA LYS A 306 27.79 -52.34 -32.64
C LYS A 306 28.96 -52.57 -31.69
N LYS A 307 29.03 -51.82 -30.58
CA LYS A 307 30.19 -51.72 -29.69
C LYS A 307 29.92 -52.16 -28.25
N GLY A 308 28.66 -52.45 -27.92
CA GLY A 308 28.26 -52.92 -26.59
C GLY A 308 28.15 -51.81 -25.53
N PHE A 309 27.93 -52.24 -24.29
CA PHE A 309 27.59 -51.40 -23.14
C PHE A 309 28.66 -50.33 -22.81
N TYR A 310 29.94 -50.72 -22.76
CA TYR A 310 31.00 -49.79 -22.34
C TYR A 310 31.15 -48.60 -23.29
N ALA A 311 30.95 -48.83 -24.59
CA ALA A 311 30.99 -47.78 -25.60
C ALA A 311 29.83 -46.78 -25.47
N VAL A 312 28.66 -47.21 -24.96
CA VAL A 312 27.54 -46.30 -24.69
C VAL A 312 27.89 -45.36 -23.53
N VAL A 313 28.47 -45.91 -22.45
CA VAL A 313 28.92 -45.11 -21.30
C VAL A 313 29.98 -44.10 -21.74
N ASP A 314 30.96 -44.53 -22.54
CA ASP A 314 31.97 -43.63 -23.09
C ASP A 314 31.34 -42.55 -23.97
N ALA A 315 30.45 -42.91 -24.90
CA ALA A 315 29.80 -41.95 -25.78
C ALA A 315 28.98 -40.88 -25.03
N ILE A 316 28.38 -41.22 -23.88
CA ILE A 316 27.64 -40.27 -23.05
C ILE A 316 28.61 -39.33 -22.30
N LEU A 317 29.65 -39.89 -21.67
CA LEU A 317 30.62 -39.12 -20.88
C LEU A 317 31.57 -38.29 -21.74
N ASP A 318 31.77 -38.68 -23.01
CA ASP A 318 32.58 -37.97 -24.01
C ASP A 318 31.77 -36.98 -24.84
N SER A 319 30.50 -36.75 -24.48
CA SER A 319 29.66 -35.75 -25.14
C SER A 319 30.05 -34.32 -24.75
N ASP A 320 29.91 -33.40 -25.69
CA ASP A 320 30.08 -31.96 -25.44
C ASP A 320 29.12 -31.44 -24.37
N GLU A 321 27.91 -32.02 -24.30
CA GLU A 321 26.92 -31.66 -23.29
C GLU A 321 27.37 -32.02 -21.88
N TYR A 322 27.97 -33.19 -21.68
CA TYR A 322 28.51 -33.58 -20.38
C TYR A 322 29.62 -32.62 -19.96
N SER A 323 30.56 -32.33 -20.87
CA SER A 323 31.70 -31.44 -20.61
C SER A 323 31.25 -30.01 -20.29
N GLN A 324 30.26 -29.48 -21.00
CA GLN A 324 29.71 -28.13 -20.73
C GLN A 324 28.90 -28.05 -19.44
N ALA A 325 28.20 -29.12 -19.05
CA ALA A 325 27.32 -29.11 -17.88
C ALA A 325 28.05 -29.39 -16.57
N PHE A 326 28.98 -30.36 -16.57
CA PHE A 326 29.63 -30.86 -15.35
C PHE A 326 31.13 -30.60 -15.32
N ASN A 327 31.76 -30.36 -16.49
CA ASN A 327 33.20 -30.34 -16.63
C ASN A 327 33.83 -31.63 -16.07
N GLU A 328 35.04 -31.57 -15.51
CA GLU A 328 35.72 -32.74 -14.94
C GLU A 328 35.53 -32.88 -13.42
N ASP A 329 35.07 -31.82 -12.75
CA ASP A 329 35.10 -31.69 -11.29
C ASP A 329 33.72 -31.74 -10.62
N THR A 330 32.63 -31.68 -11.40
CA THR A 330 31.26 -31.64 -10.85
C THR A 330 30.61 -33.01 -10.91
N VAL A 331 30.01 -33.44 -9.79
CA VAL A 331 29.19 -34.65 -9.77
C VAL A 331 27.92 -34.41 -10.60
N PRO A 332 27.55 -35.32 -11.52
CA PRO A 332 26.29 -35.18 -12.25
C PRO A 332 25.11 -35.03 -11.30
N TYR A 333 24.14 -34.22 -11.69
CA TYR A 333 22.92 -33.99 -10.91
C TYR A 333 21.71 -33.97 -11.84
N GLU A 334 20.52 -34.15 -11.28
CA GLU A 334 19.26 -34.09 -12.02
C GLU A 334 19.02 -32.65 -12.53
N ARG A 335 19.09 -32.47 -13.85
CA ARG A 335 18.95 -31.19 -14.56
C ARG A 335 17.56 -30.99 -15.13
N TYR A 336 16.92 -32.05 -15.62
CA TYR A 336 15.60 -31.98 -16.25
C TYR A 336 14.68 -33.11 -15.78
N LEU A 337 13.40 -32.75 -15.66
CA LEU A 337 12.29 -33.62 -15.35
C LEU A 337 11.30 -33.66 -16.52
N THR A 338 10.50 -34.71 -16.57
CA THR A 338 9.32 -34.74 -17.43
C THR A 338 8.14 -34.02 -16.76
N PRO A 339 7.17 -33.50 -17.51
CA PRO A 339 5.89 -33.01 -16.96
C PRO A 339 5.26 -33.98 -15.94
N ALA A 340 5.28 -35.29 -16.24
CA ALA A 340 4.82 -36.31 -15.31
C ALA A 340 5.63 -36.33 -14.01
N GLY A 341 6.96 -36.28 -14.06
CA GLY A 341 7.79 -36.22 -12.86
C GLY A 341 7.62 -34.93 -12.03
N VAL A 342 7.41 -33.79 -12.68
CA VAL A 342 7.12 -32.52 -11.98
C VAL A 342 5.79 -32.61 -11.24
N SER A 343 4.75 -33.11 -11.90
CA SER A 343 3.41 -33.27 -11.30
C SER A 343 3.45 -34.16 -10.06
N LEU A 344 4.18 -35.28 -10.10
CA LEU A 344 4.37 -36.19 -8.97
C LEU A 344 5.02 -35.52 -7.75
N ARG A 345 5.87 -34.50 -7.97
CA ARG A 345 6.58 -33.80 -6.89
C ARG A 345 5.81 -32.60 -6.35
N GLN A 346 5.17 -31.82 -7.24
CA GLN A 346 4.59 -30.50 -6.94
C GLN A 346 3.08 -30.50 -6.68
N LEU A 347 2.31 -31.46 -7.22
CA LEU A 347 0.85 -31.51 -7.04
C LEU A 347 0.44 -32.38 -5.85
N ARG A 348 1.31 -32.51 -4.83
CA ARG A 348 0.99 -33.24 -3.59
C ARG A 348 0.24 -32.33 -2.63
N VAL A 349 -0.65 -32.94 -1.83
CA VAL A 349 -1.29 -32.24 -0.71
C VAL A 349 -0.20 -31.74 0.23
N GLY A 350 -0.17 -30.43 0.51
CA GLY A 350 0.87 -29.75 1.30
C GLY A 350 1.97 -29.05 0.50
N THR A 351 2.16 -29.33 -0.80
CA THR A 351 3.03 -28.51 -1.68
C THR A 351 2.26 -27.42 -2.43
N ILE A 352 0.96 -27.63 -2.63
CA ILE A 352 0.06 -26.63 -3.20
C ILE A 352 -0.22 -25.59 -2.10
N ARG A 353 0.03 -24.30 -2.40
CA ARG A 353 -0.24 -23.22 -1.44
C ARG A 353 -1.74 -23.02 -1.29
N GLU A 354 -2.26 -23.21 -0.09
CA GLU A 354 -3.68 -23.03 0.23
C GLU A 354 -4.10 -21.55 0.09
N ASP A 355 -3.20 -20.62 0.40
CA ASP A 355 -3.39 -19.17 0.28
C ASP A 355 -3.78 -18.71 -1.13
N LEU A 356 -3.39 -19.44 -2.17
CA LEU A 356 -3.70 -19.10 -3.57
C LEU A 356 -5.06 -19.64 -4.03
N ALA A 357 -5.57 -20.70 -3.39
CA ALA A 357 -6.83 -21.33 -3.75
C ALA A 357 -8.02 -20.63 -3.08
N ASN A 358 -7.84 -20.21 -1.83
CA ASN A 358 -8.82 -19.42 -1.09
C ASN A 358 -8.43 -17.95 -1.13
N VAL A 359 -8.71 -17.29 -2.26
CA VAL A 359 -8.71 -15.82 -2.33
C VAL A 359 -9.99 -15.29 -1.66
N GLU A 360 -10.26 -15.73 -0.43
CA GLU A 360 -11.13 -14.96 0.44
C GLU A 360 -10.31 -13.73 0.82
N LYS A 361 -10.52 -12.66 0.07
CA LYS A 361 -9.97 -11.35 0.41
C LYS A 361 -10.36 -11.10 1.86
N GLN A 362 -9.37 -11.01 2.75
CA GLN A 362 -9.61 -10.66 4.14
C GLN A 362 -10.12 -9.22 4.16
N GLU A 363 -11.43 -9.04 3.99
CA GLU A 363 -12.07 -7.75 4.07
C GLU A 363 -12.25 -7.43 5.55
N THR A 364 -11.77 -6.26 5.94
CA THR A 364 -12.05 -5.72 7.26
C THR A 364 -13.57 -5.65 7.42
N PRO A 365 -14.13 -6.24 8.48
CA PRO A 365 -15.58 -6.23 8.62
C PRO A 365 -16.06 -4.79 8.76
N ARG A 366 -17.18 -4.46 8.09
CA ARG A 366 -17.70 -3.09 7.95
C ARG A 366 -17.84 -2.32 9.27
N PHE A 367 -18.13 -3.01 10.38
CA PHE A 367 -18.23 -2.36 11.70
C PHE A 367 -16.87 -1.84 12.19
N VAL A 368 -15.76 -2.49 11.81
CA VAL A 368 -14.40 -2.01 12.09
C VAL A 368 -14.13 -0.77 11.25
N GLU A 369 -14.47 -0.79 9.95
CA GLU A 369 -14.28 0.38 9.08
C GLU A 369 -15.04 1.62 9.57
N LEU A 370 -16.28 1.43 10.04
CA LEU A 370 -17.10 2.51 10.61
C LEU A 370 -16.57 3.03 11.96
N GLY A 371 -15.84 2.19 12.71
CA GLY A 371 -15.28 2.55 14.02
C GLY A 371 -13.83 3.05 13.96
N THR A 372 -13.11 2.77 12.87
CA THR A 372 -11.71 3.19 12.73
C THR A 372 -11.61 4.67 12.38
N VAL A 373 -10.71 5.36 13.08
CA VAL A 373 -10.36 6.74 12.78
C VAL A 373 -9.55 6.77 11.49
N THR A 374 -10.03 7.52 10.49
CA THR A 374 -9.40 7.63 9.17
C THR A 374 -8.25 8.65 9.13
N GLU A 375 -8.24 9.59 10.07
CA GLU A 375 -7.26 10.68 10.13
C GLU A 375 -6.02 10.27 10.93
N MET A 376 -4.84 10.61 10.41
CA MET A 376 -3.59 10.57 11.18
C MET A 376 -3.66 11.61 12.30
N ARG A 377 -3.81 11.16 13.55
CA ARG A 377 -3.84 12.05 14.71
C ARG A 377 -2.42 12.31 15.21
N THR A 378 -1.98 13.55 15.02
CA THR A 378 -0.74 14.05 15.62
C THR A 378 -0.95 14.35 17.11
N GLU A 379 0.13 14.34 17.90
CA GLU A 379 0.07 14.65 19.34
C GLU A 379 -0.68 15.95 19.68
N PRO A 380 -0.51 17.07 18.96
CA PRO A 380 -1.31 18.29 19.23
C PRO A 380 -2.82 18.14 18.97
N ASP A 381 -3.23 17.31 18.00
CA ASP A 381 -4.65 17.03 17.74
C ASP A 381 -5.24 16.14 18.84
N ILE A 382 -4.44 15.20 19.36
CA ILE A 382 -4.82 14.38 20.51
C ILE A 382 -5.01 15.28 21.75
N GLU A 383 -4.06 16.18 22.03
CA GLU A 383 -4.17 17.12 23.15
C GLU A 383 -5.38 18.06 23.00
N PHE A 384 -5.62 18.60 21.80
CA PHE A 384 -6.79 19.45 21.53
C PHE A 384 -8.11 18.71 21.83
N ARG A 385 -8.24 17.45 21.38
CA ARG A 385 -9.43 16.63 21.64
C ARG A 385 -9.57 16.22 23.11
N ILE A 386 -8.47 16.01 23.82
CA ILE A 386 -8.48 15.76 25.28
C ILE A 386 -8.98 17.00 26.03
N ASN A 387 -8.57 18.19 25.59
CA ASN A 387 -8.90 19.46 26.23
C ASN A 387 -10.26 20.05 25.81
N GLN A 388 -11.05 19.34 25.00
CA GLN A 388 -12.36 19.82 24.57
C GLN A 388 -13.37 19.87 25.72
N GLY A 389 -14.24 20.89 25.71
CA GLY A 389 -15.32 21.05 26.68
C GLY A 389 -14.98 21.95 27.87
N VAL A 390 -15.80 21.88 28.92
CA VAL A 390 -15.54 22.61 30.17
C VAL A 390 -14.44 21.89 30.95
N THR A 391 -13.59 22.65 31.62
CA THR A 391 -12.47 22.11 32.40
C THR A 391 -12.92 21.04 33.41
N LYS A 392 -12.14 19.96 33.55
CA LYS A 392 -12.36 18.90 34.56
C LYS A 392 -12.42 19.41 36.00
N GLN A 393 -11.96 20.63 36.26
CA GLN A 393 -12.08 21.30 37.55
C GLN A 393 -13.53 21.31 38.06
N ARG A 394 -14.54 21.38 37.18
CA ARG A 394 -15.96 21.31 37.56
C ARG A 394 -16.34 20.00 38.27
N GLU A 395 -15.76 18.88 37.86
CA GLU A 395 -15.99 17.57 38.48
C GLU A 395 -15.15 17.39 39.75
N GLN A 396 -14.01 18.09 39.84
CA GLN A 396 -13.02 17.97 40.91
C GLN A 396 -13.23 18.96 42.06
N THR A 397 -14.10 19.97 41.94
CA THR A 397 -14.38 20.95 42.99
C THR A 397 -15.03 20.29 44.20
N LYS A 398 -14.34 20.31 45.35
CA LYS A 398 -14.86 19.84 46.63
C LYS A 398 -15.72 20.92 47.29
N VAL A 399 -16.92 20.55 47.72
CA VAL A 399 -17.84 21.42 48.47
C VAL A 399 -17.67 21.16 49.96
N PHE A 400 -17.43 22.22 50.74
CA PHE A 400 -17.33 22.14 52.21
C PHE A 400 -18.67 22.51 52.84
N LYS A 401 -19.27 21.56 53.56
CA LYS A 401 -20.57 21.74 54.23
C LYS A 401 -20.49 21.28 55.68
N LEU A 402 -21.05 22.07 56.60
CA LEU A 402 -21.12 21.76 58.03
C LEU A 402 -22.51 21.22 58.39
N THR A 403 -22.81 19.97 58.01
CA THR A 403 -24.15 19.34 58.16
C THR A 403 -24.48 18.83 59.58
N ALA A 404 -23.65 19.16 60.56
CA ALA A 404 -23.78 18.91 62.01
C ALA A 404 -23.97 17.45 62.49
N VAL A 405 -22.92 16.90 63.10
CA VAL A 405 -23.01 16.37 64.47
C VAL A 405 -22.39 17.45 65.35
N LYS A 406 -23.15 17.99 66.31
CA LYS A 406 -22.60 18.91 67.32
C LYS A 406 -21.41 18.19 67.98
N ASN A 407 -20.20 18.79 67.89
CA ASN A 407 -18.91 18.36 68.46
C ASN A 407 -17.83 17.80 67.50
N ASP A 408 -18.01 17.79 66.17
CA ASP A 408 -16.90 17.45 65.26
C ASP A 408 -15.97 18.65 65.00
N LYS A 409 -15.00 18.82 65.90
CA LYS A 409 -14.01 19.93 65.84
C LYS A 409 -13.15 19.87 64.57
N VAL A 410 -12.83 18.67 64.07
CA VAL A 410 -11.97 18.51 62.90
C VAL A 410 -12.72 18.95 61.64
N ALA A 411 -14.00 18.56 61.50
CA ALA A 411 -14.83 19.05 60.42
C ALA A 411 -14.97 20.58 60.45
N ALA A 412 -15.20 21.17 61.63
CA ALA A 412 -15.27 22.62 61.79
C ALA A 412 -13.96 23.32 61.39
N GLU A 413 -12.79 22.82 61.82
CA GLU A 413 -11.48 23.35 61.43
C GLU A 413 -11.24 23.28 59.91
N THR A 414 -11.67 22.19 59.24
CA THR A 414 -11.56 22.09 57.77
C THR A 414 -12.49 23.06 57.04
N VAL A 415 -13.70 23.29 57.55
CA VAL A 415 -14.66 24.28 57.02
C VAL A 415 -14.13 25.70 57.21
N ILE A 416 -13.57 26.01 58.39
CA ILE A 416 -12.92 27.29 58.69
C ILE A 416 -11.78 27.55 57.70
N SER A 417 -10.90 26.56 57.52
CA SER A 417 -9.79 26.64 56.56
C SER A 417 -10.30 26.82 55.11
N GLY A 418 -11.36 26.11 54.73
CA GLY A 418 -12.02 26.28 53.43
C GLY A 418 -12.61 27.68 53.23
N ALA A 419 -13.26 28.23 54.25
CA ALA A 419 -13.85 29.57 54.24
C ALA A 419 -12.78 30.66 54.14
N TYR A 420 -11.64 30.49 54.82
CA TYR A 420 -10.49 31.38 54.68
C TYR A 420 -9.93 31.41 53.27
N ARG A 421 -9.71 30.23 52.68
CA ARG A 421 -9.24 30.12 51.28
C ARG A 421 -10.23 30.70 50.29
N GLN A 422 -11.53 30.58 50.55
CA GLN A 422 -12.56 31.13 49.66
C GLN A 422 -12.63 32.67 49.72
N ILE A 423 -12.68 33.24 50.93
CA ILE A 423 -12.92 34.68 51.12
C ILE A 423 -11.66 35.49 50.89
N PHE A 424 -10.50 34.98 51.33
CA PHE A 424 -9.23 35.68 51.22
C PHE A 424 -8.34 35.17 50.09
N GLU A 425 -8.82 34.20 49.31
CA GLU A 425 -8.10 33.53 48.20
C GLU A 425 -6.83 32.77 48.62
N ARG A 426 -6.54 32.70 49.93
CA ARG A 426 -5.33 32.06 50.50
C ARG A 426 -5.53 31.69 51.97
N ASP A 427 -4.62 30.86 52.49
CA ASP A 427 -4.54 30.59 53.93
C ASP A 427 -4.03 31.82 54.69
N ILE A 428 -4.60 32.03 55.89
CA ILE A 428 -4.44 33.28 56.65
C ILE A 428 -3.28 33.23 57.65
N ALA A 429 -2.94 32.03 58.17
CA ALA A 429 -1.95 31.83 59.23
C ALA A 429 -0.60 32.57 59.04
N PRO A 430 -0.04 32.74 57.82
CA PRO A 430 1.22 33.45 57.64
C PRO A 430 1.14 34.99 57.69
N TYR A 431 -0.06 35.58 57.62
CA TYR A 431 -0.25 37.02 57.33
C TYR A 431 -0.98 37.79 58.43
N ILE A 432 -1.33 37.12 59.52
CA ILE A 432 -1.98 37.71 60.68
C ILE A 432 -0.99 37.79 61.85
N SER A 433 -0.81 38.99 62.41
CA SER A 433 0.00 39.21 63.63
C SER A 433 -0.82 39.20 64.92
N LYS A 434 -2.16 39.15 64.84
CA LYS A 434 -3.11 39.25 65.97
C LYS A 434 -4.24 38.23 65.84
N ASN A 435 -4.70 37.63 66.94
CA ASN A 435 -5.84 36.71 66.96
C ASN A 435 -7.19 37.38 66.60
N GLU A 436 -7.38 37.85 65.36
CA GLU A 436 -8.53 38.66 64.92
C GLU A 436 -9.81 37.82 64.75
N PHE A 437 -9.68 36.53 64.41
CA PHE A 437 -10.81 35.65 64.10
C PHE A 437 -11.10 34.58 65.15
N THR A 438 -10.32 34.50 66.23
CA THR A 438 -10.47 33.45 67.25
C THR A 438 -11.86 33.42 67.87
N VAL A 439 -12.51 34.58 68.02
CA VAL A 439 -13.89 34.69 68.52
C VAL A 439 -14.90 34.12 67.52
N LEU A 440 -14.71 34.33 66.22
CA LEU A 440 -15.59 33.77 65.19
C LEU A 440 -15.37 32.27 65.01
N GLU A 441 -14.10 31.83 65.07
CA GLU A 441 -13.73 30.42 65.05
C GLU A 441 -14.36 29.67 66.22
N SER A 442 -14.21 30.18 67.45
CA SER A 442 -14.79 29.55 68.65
C SER A 442 -16.31 29.48 68.57
N LYS A 443 -16.96 30.54 68.08
CA LYS A 443 -18.42 30.57 67.90
C LYS A 443 -18.90 29.55 66.88
N LEU A 444 -18.19 29.39 65.76
CA LEU A 444 -18.55 28.39 64.75
C LEU A 444 -18.31 26.96 65.25
N VAL A 445 -17.19 26.71 65.94
CA VAL A 445 -16.86 25.40 66.54
C VAL A 445 -17.88 25.00 67.62
N ASN A 446 -18.35 25.97 68.42
CA ASN A 446 -19.38 25.76 69.42
C ASN A 446 -20.81 25.68 68.83
N GLY A 447 -20.97 25.98 67.53
CA GLY A 447 -22.28 26.01 66.86
C GLY A 447 -23.17 27.18 67.31
N GLU A 448 -22.58 28.26 67.81
CA GLU A 448 -23.27 29.50 68.18
C GLU A 448 -23.62 30.37 66.96
N ILE A 449 -22.90 30.18 65.85
CA ILE A 449 -23.15 30.85 64.57
C ILE A 449 -23.18 29.83 63.42
N SER A 450 -23.89 30.15 62.35
CA SER A 450 -23.90 29.35 61.11
C SER A 450 -22.66 29.63 60.24
N VAL A 451 -22.41 28.77 59.24
CA VAL A 451 -21.32 29.01 58.26
C VAL A 451 -21.58 30.30 57.48
N LYS A 452 -22.84 30.61 57.18
CA LYS A 452 -23.27 31.88 56.57
C LYS A 452 -22.90 33.10 57.43
N GLU A 453 -23.23 33.07 58.72
CA GLU A 453 -22.88 34.15 59.66
C GLU A 453 -21.37 34.27 59.86
N PHE A 454 -20.66 33.15 59.85
CA PHE A 454 -19.21 33.12 59.88
C PHE A 454 -18.62 33.81 58.64
N ILE A 455 -19.08 33.48 57.44
CA ILE A 455 -18.66 34.12 56.18
C ILE A 455 -18.95 35.63 56.19
N GLN A 456 -20.12 36.03 56.69
CA GLN A 456 -20.48 37.43 56.85
C GLN A 456 -19.54 38.14 57.84
N GLY A 457 -19.22 37.50 58.97
CA GLY A 457 -18.27 37.98 59.95
C GLY A 457 -16.86 38.16 59.38
N LEU A 458 -16.40 37.24 58.52
CA LEU A 458 -15.13 37.36 57.81
C LEU A 458 -15.14 38.52 56.80
N GLY A 459 -16.24 38.73 56.11
CA GLY A 459 -16.42 39.89 55.21
C GLY A 459 -16.43 41.25 55.94
N TYR A 460 -16.91 41.30 57.19
CA TYR A 460 -16.94 42.53 58.00
C TYR A 460 -15.61 42.88 58.66
N SER A 461 -14.62 42.01 58.51
CA SER A 461 -13.32 42.15 59.13
C SER A 461 -12.52 43.34 58.58
N SER A 462 -11.66 43.89 59.44
CA SER A 462 -10.71 44.92 59.02
C SER A 462 -9.70 44.39 57.98
N LEU A 463 -9.40 43.08 58.04
CA LEU A 463 -8.54 42.40 57.08
C LEU A 463 -9.14 42.39 55.67
N TYR A 464 -10.42 42.04 55.54
CA TYR A 464 -11.11 42.02 54.24
C TYR A 464 -11.15 43.43 53.63
N LEU A 465 -11.41 44.43 54.48
CA LEU A 465 -11.38 45.84 54.08
C LEU A 465 -10.01 46.26 53.55
N LYS A 466 -8.93 45.85 54.22
CA LYS A 466 -7.54 46.17 53.81
C LYS A 466 -7.12 45.49 52.50
N GLU A 467 -7.54 44.25 52.29
CA GLU A 467 -7.07 43.45 51.14
C GLU A 467 -7.92 43.67 49.88
N PHE A 468 -9.24 43.76 49.99
CA PHE A 468 -10.15 43.72 48.84
C PHE A 468 -11.02 44.97 48.67
N TYR A 469 -11.00 45.91 49.62
CA TYR A 469 -11.74 47.17 49.51
C TYR A 469 -10.84 48.39 49.32
N THR A 470 -9.88 48.64 50.21
CA THR A 470 -9.03 49.85 50.14
C THR A 470 -8.17 50.00 48.89
N PRO A 471 -7.59 48.93 48.29
CA PRO A 471 -6.70 49.09 47.14
C PRO A 471 -7.44 49.13 45.79
N TYR A 472 -8.75 48.89 45.74
CA TYR A 472 -9.49 48.69 44.50
C TYR A 472 -10.67 49.66 44.34
N PRO A 473 -11.04 50.04 43.11
CA PRO A 473 -12.24 50.83 42.86
C PRO A 473 -13.51 49.99 43.10
N ASN A 474 -14.63 50.66 43.40
CA ASN A 474 -15.91 50.00 43.71
C ASN A 474 -16.34 48.95 42.67
N THR A 475 -16.08 49.17 41.38
CA THR A 475 -16.38 48.21 40.31
C THR A 475 -15.58 46.91 40.46
N LYS A 476 -14.30 46.99 40.80
CA LYS A 476 -13.46 45.82 41.07
C LYS A 476 -13.83 45.15 42.40
N VAL A 477 -14.21 45.94 43.41
CA VAL A 477 -14.77 45.43 44.68
C VAL A 477 -16.04 44.60 44.42
N ILE A 478 -16.88 45.00 43.46
CA ILE A 478 -18.10 44.26 43.09
C ILE A 478 -17.74 42.92 42.41
N GLU A 479 -16.79 42.92 41.48
CA GLU A 479 -16.29 41.68 40.84
C GLU A 479 -15.72 40.71 41.88
N LEU A 480 -14.86 41.20 42.79
CA LEU A 480 -14.26 40.41 43.84
C LEU A 480 -15.31 39.92 44.84
N GLY A 481 -16.22 40.79 45.28
CA GLY A 481 -17.31 40.43 46.19
C GLY A 481 -18.19 39.31 45.62
N THR A 482 -18.61 39.42 44.35
CA THR A 482 -19.40 38.36 43.69
C THR A 482 -18.59 37.07 43.53
N LYS A 483 -17.27 37.15 43.27
CA LYS A 483 -16.36 35.99 43.25
C LYS A 483 -16.27 35.30 44.61
N HIS A 484 -16.03 36.03 45.69
CA HIS A 484 -15.85 35.44 47.02
C HIS A 484 -17.15 34.90 47.62
N PHE A 485 -18.23 35.66 47.54
CA PHE A 485 -19.48 35.36 48.25
C PHE A 485 -20.51 34.61 47.40
N LEU A 486 -20.54 34.82 46.08
CA LEU A 486 -21.53 34.18 45.18
C LEU A 486 -20.92 33.12 44.27
N GLY A 487 -19.60 32.99 44.24
CA GLY A 487 -18.91 31.99 43.43
C GLY A 487 -18.92 32.29 41.93
N ARG A 488 -19.24 33.54 41.53
CA ARG A 488 -19.46 33.93 40.12
C ARG A 488 -19.10 35.39 39.84
N ALA A 489 -19.13 35.79 38.57
CA ALA A 489 -18.99 37.18 38.12
C ALA A 489 -20.35 37.92 38.23
N PRO A 490 -20.37 39.26 38.12
CA PRO A 490 -21.61 40.03 37.97
C PRO A 490 -22.39 39.61 36.73
N ILE A 491 -23.71 39.47 36.85
CA ILE A 491 -24.61 38.94 35.82
C ILE A 491 -24.83 39.96 34.70
N ASP A 492 -25.17 41.19 35.08
CA ASP A 492 -25.57 42.26 34.16
C ASP A 492 -25.24 43.65 34.72
N GLN A 493 -25.53 44.68 33.91
CA GLN A 493 -25.31 46.07 34.31
C GLN A 493 -26.24 46.51 35.46
N ALA A 494 -27.41 45.89 35.63
CA ALA A 494 -28.34 46.22 36.69
C ALA A 494 -27.78 45.80 38.06
N GLU A 495 -27.16 44.62 38.14
CA GLU A 495 -26.47 44.13 39.34
C GLU A 495 -25.28 45.03 39.70
N ILE A 496 -24.45 45.42 38.73
CA ILE A 496 -23.32 46.35 38.96
C ILE A 496 -23.83 47.70 39.50
N ARG A 497 -24.89 48.26 38.90
CA ARG A 497 -25.47 49.53 39.35
C ARG A 497 -26.06 49.43 40.76
N LYS A 498 -26.77 48.33 41.06
CA LYS A 498 -27.35 48.07 42.37
C LYS A 498 -26.26 48.05 43.44
N TYR A 499 -25.20 47.27 43.24
CA TYR A 499 -24.13 47.17 44.23
C TYR A 499 -23.27 48.43 44.33
N ASN A 500 -23.03 49.13 43.22
CA ASN A 500 -22.31 50.40 43.26
C ASN A 500 -23.08 51.46 44.07
N GLN A 501 -24.41 51.49 43.95
CA GLN A 501 -25.25 52.37 44.77
C GLN A 501 -25.16 52.03 46.27
N ILE A 502 -25.17 50.74 46.61
CA ILE A 502 -25.04 50.27 48.01
C ILE A 502 -23.66 50.66 48.58
N LEU A 503 -22.58 50.41 47.83
CA LEU A 503 -21.22 50.79 48.22
C LEU A 503 -21.08 52.30 48.43
N ALA A 504 -21.67 53.11 47.53
CA ALA A 504 -21.59 54.57 47.61
C ALA A 504 -22.38 55.16 48.79
N THR A 505 -23.48 54.52 49.21
CA THR A 505 -24.40 55.07 50.22
C THR A 505 -24.21 54.50 51.62
N GLN A 506 -23.88 53.21 51.73
CA GLN A 506 -23.91 52.45 52.99
C GLN A 506 -22.56 51.75 53.28
N GLY A 507 -21.63 51.73 52.32
CA GLY A 507 -20.30 51.15 52.47
C GLY A 507 -20.25 49.62 52.36
N ILE A 508 -19.08 49.04 52.68
CA ILE A 508 -18.75 47.63 52.41
C ILE A 508 -19.60 46.62 53.22
N ARG A 509 -19.96 46.94 54.46
CA ARG A 509 -20.73 46.03 55.32
C ARG A 509 -22.13 45.79 54.74
N ALA A 510 -22.82 46.84 54.31
CA ALA A 510 -24.11 46.72 53.66
C ALA A 510 -24.03 45.97 52.33
N PHE A 511 -22.95 46.18 51.56
CA PHE A 511 -22.71 45.44 50.31
C PHE A 511 -22.56 43.93 50.54
N ILE A 512 -21.82 43.51 51.57
CA ILE A 512 -21.64 42.09 51.91
C ILE A 512 -22.95 41.49 52.44
N SER A 513 -23.66 42.18 53.33
CA SER A 513 -25.00 41.76 53.80
C SER A 513 -25.94 41.53 52.61
N ALA A 514 -25.96 42.47 51.65
CA ALA A 514 -26.84 42.38 50.48
C ALA A 514 -26.56 41.15 49.58
N MET A 515 -25.32 40.65 49.55
CA MET A 515 -24.97 39.42 48.82
C MET A 515 -25.31 38.16 49.62
N VAL A 516 -24.94 38.10 50.90
CA VAL A 516 -25.12 36.93 51.77
C VAL A 516 -26.60 36.70 52.11
N GLU A 517 -27.40 37.76 52.20
CA GLU A 517 -28.86 37.69 52.41
C GLU A 517 -29.66 37.54 51.11
N SER A 518 -28.98 37.51 49.96
CA SER A 518 -29.66 37.35 48.67
C SER A 518 -30.34 35.98 48.56
N ALA A 519 -31.47 35.94 47.86
CA ALA A 519 -32.18 34.69 47.57
C ALA A 519 -31.29 33.67 46.82
N GLU A 520 -30.35 34.16 46.00
CA GLU A 520 -29.38 33.31 45.31
C GLU A 520 -28.43 32.61 46.28
N TYR A 521 -27.87 33.34 47.24
CA TYR A 521 -26.97 32.76 48.24
C TYR A 521 -27.68 31.66 49.04
N GLY A 522 -28.92 31.92 49.47
CA GLY A 522 -29.74 30.95 50.19
C GLY A 522 -30.06 29.69 49.38
N GLN A 523 -30.33 29.83 48.07
CA GLN A 523 -30.62 28.68 47.20
C GLN A 523 -29.38 27.82 46.89
N VAL A 524 -28.22 28.45 46.73
CA VAL A 524 -27.00 27.76 46.27
C VAL A 524 -26.18 27.20 47.43
N PHE A 525 -26.01 27.98 48.50
CA PHE A 525 -25.14 27.63 49.62
C PHE A 525 -25.93 27.31 50.91
N GLY A 526 -27.10 27.93 51.09
CA GLY A 526 -27.86 27.80 52.33
C GLY A 526 -27.10 28.43 53.52
N GLU A 527 -27.24 27.83 54.71
CA GLU A 527 -26.60 28.34 55.94
C GLU A 527 -25.32 27.58 56.32
N ASP A 528 -25.11 26.39 55.75
CA ASP A 528 -24.08 25.43 56.19
C ASP A 528 -22.92 25.25 55.20
N THR A 529 -23.01 25.83 54.00
CA THR A 529 -22.05 25.55 52.91
C THR A 529 -21.14 26.74 52.68
N VAL A 530 -19.83 26.47 52.55
CA VAL A 530 -18.85 27.47 52.13
C VAL A 530 -19.04 27.76 50.64
N PRO A 531 -19.07 29.03 50.21
CA PRO A 531 -19.08 29.40 48.81
C PRO A 531 -17.95 28.72 48.04
N PHE A 532 -18.23 28.33 46.80
CA PHE A 532 -17.27 27.66 45.93
C PHE A 532 -17.39 28.21 44.51
N ARG A 533 -16.35 28.00 43.70
CA ARG A 533 -16.36 28.37 42.27
C ARG A 533 -17.50 27.67 41.54
N ARG A 534 -18.40 28.44 40.95
CA ARG A 534 -19.51 27.93 40.13
C ARG A 534 -19.14 28.05 38.65
N PHE A 535 -19.78 27.21 37.83
CA PHE A 535 -19.68 27.23 36.36
C PHE A 535 -21.05 27.60 35.77
N PRO A 536 -21.48 28.89 35.86
CA PRO A 536 -22.80 29.32 35.44
C PRO A 536 -22.96 29.23 33.92
N THR A 537 -24.05 28.62 33.44
CA THR A 537 -24.35 28.50 32.00
C THR A 537 -25.19 29.66 31.46
N LEU A 538 -26.05 30.23 32.31
CA LEU A 538 -26.91 31.36 31.99
C LEU A 538 -26.69 32.46 33.04
N PRO A 539 -26.59 33.74 32.64
CA PRO A 539 -26.56 34.29 31.26
C PRO A 539 -25.24 34.07 30.50
N ALA A 540 -25.27 34.25 29.16
CA ALA A 540 -24.19 33.85 28.23
C ALA A 540 -22.80 34.44 28.53
N ALA A 541 -22.72 35.67 29.07
CA ALA A 541 -21.45 36.30 29.42
C ALA A 541 -20.89 35.83 30.77
N ASN A 542 -21.70 35.15 31.59
CA ASN A 542 -21.31 34.81 32.96
C ASN A 542 -20.24 33.72 33.00
N PHE A 543 -20.33 32.67 32.16
CA PHE A 543 -19.32 31.61 32.06
C PHE A 543 -17.92 32.15 31.70
N PRO A 544 -17.72 32.88 30.58
CA PRO A 544 -16.39 33.37 30.23
C PRO A 544 -15.85 34.41 31.22
N ASN A 545 -16.71 35.21 31.84
CA ASN A 545 -16.27 36.19 32.85
C ASN A 545 -15.83 35.50 34.15
N THR A 546 -16.55 34.44 34.58
CA THR A 546 -16.14 33.63 35.73
C THR A 546 -14.86 32.88 35.49
N GLU A 547 -14.69 32.28 34.30
CA GLU A 547 -13.42 31.67 33.90
C GLU A 547 -12.25 32.65 34.01
N LYS A 548 -12.40 33.87 33.48
CA LYS A 548 -11.37 34.91 33.60
C LYS A 548 -11.06 35.27 35.05
N LEU A 549 -12.08 35.45 35.89
CA LEU A 549 -11.89 35.84 37.30
C LEU A 549 -11.19 34.77 38.15
N TYR A 550 -11.49 33.49 37.92
CA TYR A 550 -10.91 32.39 38.70
C TYR A 550 -9.57 31.89 38.15
N ASN A 551 -9.29 32.12 36.87
CA ASN A 551 -7.98 31.81 36.28
C ASN A 551 -6.96 32.94 36.52
N GLN A 552 -7.41 34.11 37.00
CA GLN A 552 -6.54 35.18 37.50
C GLN A 552 -6.09 34.90 38.94
N LEU A 553 -4.78 34.96 39.18
CA LEU A 553 -4.18 34.83 40.52
C LEU A 553 -4.33 36.14 41.31
N THR A 554 -4.25 36.04 42.65
CA THR A 554 -4.23 37.20 43.55
C THR A 554 -3.17 38.20 43.11
N LYS A 555 -3.56 39.46 42.88
CA LYS A 555 -2.65 40.57 42.50
C LYS A 555 -1.86 40.31 41.21
N GLN A 556 -2.37 39.46 40.29
CA GLN A 556 -1.73 39.23 38.99
C GLN A 556 -1.72 40.48 38.10
N ASN A 557 -2.83 41.23 38.09
CA ASN A 557 -2.99 42.51 37.40
C ASN A 557 -4.12 43.34 38.04
N ASP A 558 -4.07 44.66 37.81
CA ASP A 558 -5.06 45.62 38.34
C ASP A 558 -6.26 45.82 37.40
N ASP A 559 -6.29 45.14 36.25
CA ASP A 559 -7.33 45.30 35.24
C ASP A 559 -8.70 44.78 35.73
N LEU A 560 -9.77 45.47 35.33
CA LEU A 560 -11.15 45.01 35.56
C LEU A 560 -11.56 43.97 34.52
N VAL A 561 -12.17 42.87 34.97
CA VAL A 561 -12.66 41.82 34.07
C VAL A 561 -14.03 42.19 33.48
N VAL A 562 -14.86 42.87 34.28
CA VAL A 562 -16.22 43.30 33.96
C VAL A 562 -16.41 44.77 34.39
N PRO A 563 -15.80 45.74 33.68
CA PRO A 563 -15.94 47.15 34.02
C PRO A 563 -17.39 47.65 33.86
N SER A 564 -18.03 47.27 32.76
CA SER A 564 -19.45 47.50 32.47
C SER A 564 -19.85 46.64 31.27
N PHE A 565 -21.15 46.40 31.11
CA PHE A 565 -21.68 45.78 29.89
C PHE A 565 -21.92 46.84 28.81
N GLU A 566 -21.70 46.47 27.53
CA GLU A 566 -22.00 47.34 26.40
C GLU A 566 -23.47 47.76 26.39
N THR A 567 -23.73 49.01 26.00
CA THR A 567 -25.10 49.52 25.93
C THR A 567 -25.89 48.78 24.86
N VAL A 568 -26.89 48.01 25.29
CA VAL A 568 -27.81 47.34 24.38
C VAL A 568 -28.76 48.40 23.81
N LYS A 569 -28.81 48.52 22.47
CA LYS A 569 -29.83 49.37 21.81
C LYS A 569 -31.22 48.83 22.19
N PRO A 570 -32.18 49.69 22.58
CA PRO A 570 -33.52 49.22 22.90
C PRO A 570 -34.11 48.50 21.69
N ARG A 571 -34.74 47.33 21.91
CA ARG A 571 -35.39 46.53 20.85
C ARG A 571 -36.46 47.32 20.10
N ILE A 572 -36.96 48.39 20.69
CA ILE A 572 -37.87 49.34 20.05
C ILE A 572 -37.04 50.54 19.63
N LYS A 573 -36.81 50.68 18.32
CA LYS A 573 -36.43 51.96 17.74
C LYS A 573 -37.64 52.88 17.93
N THR A 574 -37.50 53.94 18.72
CA THR A 574 -38.51 55.00 18.92
C THR A 574 -38.94 55.66 17.59
N GLU A 575 -38.19 55.43 16.52
CA GLU A 575 -38.44 55.80 15.12
C GLU A 575 -39.72 55.19 14.52
N ASN A 576 -40.24 54.07 15.06
CA ASN A 576 -41.42 53.38 14.52
C ASN A 576 -42.75 53.82 15.16
N THR A 577 -42.77 54.95 15.86
CA THR A 577 -44.04 55.56 16.26
C THR A 577 -44.63 56.33 15.06
N PRO A 578 -45.91 56.12 14.70
CA PRO A 578 -46.49 56.63 13.44
C PRO A 578 -46.46 58.16 13.30
N ILE A 579 -46.28 58.89 14.41
CA ILE A 579 -46.20 60.34 14.44
C ILE A 579 -44.82 60.85 13.96
N LEU A 580 -43.74 60.11 14.24
CA LEU A 580 -42.37 60.54 13.92
C LEU A 580 -41.90 60.06 12.53
N ALA A 581 -42.46 58.96 12.02
CA ALA A 581 -42.15 58.43 10.69
C ALA A 581 -42.52 59.41 9.55
N LYS A 582 -43.57 60.22 9.73
CA LYS A 582 -43.99 61.21 8.73
C LYS A 582 -43.03 62.41 8.67
N ALA A 583 -42.56 62.88 9.83
CA ALA A 583 -41.58 63.97 9.91
C ALA A 583 -40.21 63.59 9.30
N ILE A 584 -39.80 62.33 9.43
CA ILE A 584 -38.53 61.84 8.87
C ILE A 584 -38.62 61.65 7.34
N ALA A 585 -39.78 61.26 6.82
CA ALA A 585 -40.01 61.16 5.37
C ALA A 585 -39.97 62.53 4.67
N ASP A 586 -40.54 63.56 5.31
CA ASP A 586 -40.53 64.93 4.78
C ASP A 586 -39.12 65.56 4.84
N LEU A 587 -38.35 65.28 5.89
CA LEU A 587 -36.93 65.68 6.00
C LEU A 587 -36.02 64.94 5.00
N ALA A 588 -36.27 63.65 4.75
CA ALA A 588 -35.51 62.86 3.78
C ALA A 588 -35.79 63.28 2.32
N ALA A 589 -36.98 63.82 2.02
CA ALA A 589 -37.30 64.42 0.74
C ALA A 589 -36.62 65.79 0.54
N GLN A 590 -36.45 66.57 1.62
CA GLN A 590 -35.67 67.82 1.59
C GLN A 590 -34.16 67.57 1.45
N ALA A 591 -33.61 66.51 2.07
CA ALA A 591 -32.20 66.14 1.97
C ALA A 591 -31.76 65.64 0.58
N LYS A 592 -32.70 65.28 -0.30
CA LYS A 592 -32.42 64.82 -1.68
C LYS A 592 -32.35 65.94 -2.73
N LYS A 593 -32.49 67.21 -2.35
CA LYS A 593 -32.21 68.34 -3.26
C LYS A 593 -30.70 68.61 -3.31
N MET A 594 -30.11 68.55 -4.52
CA MET A 594 -28.70 68.88 -4.77
C MET A 594 -28.41 70.36 -4.44
N ASP A 595 -27.49 70.58 -3.51
CA ASP A 595 -26.98 71.91 -3.15
C ASP A 595 -25.89 72.33 -4.16
N LYS A 596 -26.21 73.30 -5.02
CA LYS A 596 -25.38 73.73 -6.16
C LYS A 596 -24.17 74.59 -5.79
N THR A 597 -23.92 74.80 -4.49
CA THR A 597 -22.89 75.73 -3.99
C THR A 597 -21.56 75.07 -3.63
N LYS A 598 -21.42 73.74 -3.75
CA LYS A 598 -20.16 73.02 -3.48
C LYS A 598 -19.66 72.28 -4.73
N PRO A 599 -18.35 72.31 -5.05
CA PRO A 599 -17.81 71.64 -6.23
C PRO A 599 -17.79 70.11 -6.07
N LEU A 600 -18.28 69.40 -7.10
CA LEU A 600 -18.52 67.95 -7.11
C LEU A 600 -17.29 67.05 -6.86
N PHE A 601 -16.06 67.57 -6.93
CA PHE A 601 -14.88 66.72 -6.79
C PHE A 601 -14.57 66.32 -5.33
N ILE A 602 -15.15 67.00 -4.34
CA ILE A 602 -14.89 66.73 -2.91
C ILE A 602 -15.69 65.52 -2.39
N GLU A 603 -16.73 65.07 -3.10
CA GLU A 603 -17.56 63.91 -2.70
C GLU A 603 -17.10 62.57 -3.30
N LEU A 604 -16.25 62.57 -4.32
CA LEU A 604 -15.71 61.35 -4.94
C LEU A 604 -14.58 60.68 -4.13
N GLY A 605 -14.20 61.23 -2.98
CA GLY A 605 -12.99 60.82 -2.25
C GLY A 605 -13.09 60.85 -0.72
N ARG A 606 -14.27 60.62 -0.11
CA ARG A 606 -14.37 60.42 1.34
C ARG A 606 -14.69 58.97 1.69
N SER A 607 -13.74 58.29 2.32
CA SER A 607 -14.00 57.07 3.10
C SER A 607 -14.61 57.43 4.46
N PHE A 608 -15.48 56.57 4.98
CA PHE A 608 -16.16 56.70 6.27
C PHE A 608 -15.21 57.13 7.42
N ASN A 609 -15.61 58.13 8.22
CA ASN A 609 -14.81 58.68 9.33
C ASN A 609 -14.79 57.80 10.60
N ASP A 610 -15.49 56.67 10.63
CA ASP A 610 -15.77 55.92 11.87
C ASP A 610 -14.86 54.70 12.09
N GLY A 611 -13.76 54.55 11.35
CA GLY A 611 -12.79 53.45 11.55
C GLY A 611 -13.34 52.02 11.35
N ARG A 612 -14.62 51.88 10.97
CA ARG A 612 -15.33 50.61 10.69
C ARG A 612 -15.78 50.50 9.23
N GLY A 613 -15.23 51.32 8.34
CA GLY A 613 -15.33 51.10 6.92
C GLY A 613 -14.32 50.04 6.50
N GLN A 614 -14.78 48.83 6.18
CA GLN A 614 -13.98 47.91 5.39
C GLN A 614 -13.58 48.65 4.11
N SER A 615 -12.28 48.82 3.90
CA SER A 615 -11.77 49.29 2.62
C SER A 615 -12.33 48.38 1.53
N VAL A 616 -12.83 48.97 0.45
CA VAL A 616 -13.42 48.25 -0.70
C VAL A 616 -12.44 47.23 -1.31
N GLU A 617 -11.18 47.25 -0.88
CA GLU A 617 -10.12 46.31 -1.28
C GLU A 617 -10.25 44.88 -0.70
N VAL A 618 -11.10 44.63 0.32
CA VAL A 618 -11.10 43.33 1.02
C VAL A 618 -12.33 42.43 0.71
N GLY A 619 -13.34 42.94 0.01
CA GLY A 619 -14.63 42.24 -0.17
C GLY A 619 -14.80 41.36 -1.42
N VAL A 620 -13.91 41.47 -2.40
CA VAL A 620 -13.87 40.59 -3.58
C VAL A 620 -12.41 40.26 -3.78
N GLY A 621 -12.01 39.00 -3.59
CA GLY A 621 -10.62 38.51 -3.59
C GLY A 621 -9.85 38.81 -4.87
N THR A 622 -9.53 40.08 -5.08
CA THR A 622 -8.83 40.68 -6.20
C THR A 622 -7.72 41.54 -5.62
N SER A 623 -6.88 40.92 -4.79
CA SER A 623 -5.58 41.46 -4.43
C SER A 623 -4.84 41.80 -5.72
N ARG A 624 -4.83 43.08 -6.09
CA ARG A 624 -4.01 43.69 -7.14
C ARG A 624 -4.12 43.06 -8.54
N ARG A 625 -5.17 43.41 -9.30
CA ARG A 625 -5.02 43.54 -10.77
C ARG A 625 -4.18 44.77 -11.08
N LYS A 626 -2.89 44.79 -10.71
CA LYS A 626 -1.96 45.73 -11.34
C LYS A 626 -1.91 45.35 -12.82
N PRO A 627 -2.08 46.29 -13.77
CA PRO A 627 -1.90 45.98 -15.17
C PRO A 627 -0.49 45.41 -15.37
N ALA A 628 -0.39 44.20 -15.88
CA ALA A 628 0.91 43.58 -16.18
C ALA A 628 1.59 44.40 -17.29
N ARG A 629 2.83 44.83 -17.07
CA ARG A 629 3.62 45.50 -18.11
C ARG A 629 4.05 44.45 -19.13
N ILE A 630 3.57 44.57 -20.36
CA ILE A 630 3.88 43.64 -21.45
C ILE A 630 5.13 44.14 -22.17
N TYR A 631 6.13 43.28 -22.27
CA TYR A 631 7.36 43.56 -23.01
C TYR A 631 7.28 42.89 -24.39
N ARG A 632 7.60 43.63 -25.45
CA ARG A 632 7.62 43.16 -26.83
C ARG A 632 8.91 43.60 -27.51
N ALA A 633 9.54 42.73 -28.28
CA ALA A 633 10.62 43.09 -29.20
C ALA A 633 10.18 42.86 -30.65
N THR A 634 10.04 43.94 -31.42
CA THR A 634 9.84 43.89 -32.87
C THR A 634 11.13 44.24 -33.60
N THR A 635 11.19 43.94 -34.90
CA THR A 635 12.28 44.38 -35.78
C THR A 635 12.38 45.93 -35.74
N GLY A 636 13.54 46.45 -35.33
CA GLY A 636 13.77 47.90 -35.17
C GLY A 636 13.64 48.48 -33.75
N THR A 637 13.49 47.64 -32.72
CA THR A 637 13.52 48.10 -31.32
C THR A 637 14.88 48.68 -30.89
N ASN A 638 14.86 49.73 -30.08
CA ASN A 638 16.08 50.41 -29.64
C ASN A 638 16.87 49.55 -28.64
N SER A 639 18.21 49.59 -28.68
CA SER A 639 19.09 48.76 -27.85
C SER A 639 18.76 48.76 -26.34
N PRO A 640 18.40 49.89 -25.69
CA PRO A 640 17.97 49.90 -24.29
C PRO A 640 16.65 49.16 -24.05
N GLU A 641 15.71 49.22 -24.98
CA GLU A 641 14.42 48.52 -24.90
C GLU A 641 14.61 47.02 -25.09
N THR A 642 15.47 46.61 -26.04
CA THR A 642 15.85 45.20 -26.21
C THR A 642 16.48 44.64 -24.94
N ASN A 643 17.30 45.42 -24.23
CA ASN A 643 17.84 45.02 -22.93
C ASN A 643 16.77 44.88 -21.84
N GLN A 644 15.74 45.73 -21.85
CA GLN A 644 14.59 45.56 -20.94
C GLN A 644 13.79 44.30 -21.27
N VAL A 645 13.62 43.98 -22.55
CA VAL A 645 12.96 42.74 -23.00
C VAL A 645 13.77 41.52 -22.56
N ILE A 646 15.09 41.50 -22.80
CA ILE A 646 15.97 40.41 -22.34
C ILE A 646 15.85 40.22 -20.82
N ASN A 647 15.92 41.31 -20.05
CA ASN A 647 15.76 41.25 -18.59
C ASN A 647 14.39 40.67 -18.20
N ALA A 648 13.33 41.08 -18.88
CA ALA A 648 11.99 40.58 -18.65
C ALA A 648 11.86 39.08 -18.98
N ILE A 649 12.50 38.60 -20.05
CA ILE A 649 12.51 37.16 -20.40
C ILE A 649 13.15 36.35 -19.29
N TYR A 650 14.32 36.74 -18.80
CA TYR A 650 14.96 36.04 -17.67
C TYR A 650 14.15 36.15 -16.39
N CYS A 651 13.59 37.32 -16.07
CA CYS A 651 12.74 37.48 -14.89
C CYS A 651 11.52 36.56 -14.92
N GLN A 652 10.90 36.39 -16.10
CA GLN A 652 9.74 35.52 -16.28
C GLN A 652 10.11 34.04 -16.29
N VAL A 653 11.04 33.63 -17.17
CA VAL A 653 11.35 32.20 -17.39
C VAL A 653 12.18 31.63 -16.24
N MET A 654 13.07 32.43 -15.66
CA MET A 654 13.89 32.01 -14.52
C MET A 654 13.31 32.46 -13.18
N ASP A 655 12.11 33.04 -13.13
CA ASP A 655 11.42 33.47 -11.91
C ASP A 655 12.35 34.24 -10.94
N VAL A 656 12.85 35.40 -11.40
CA VAL A 656 13.80 36.25 -10.67
C VAL A 656 13.06 37.47 -10.11
N PHE A 657 12.97 37.56 -8.78
CA PHE A 657 12.14 38.54 -8.07
C PHE A 657 12.69 39.99 -8.07
N SER A 658 14.01 40.17 -8.08
CA SER A 658 14.64 41.49 -7.86
C SER A 658 14.85 42.34 -9.12
N GLY A 659 14.40 41.88 -10.30
CA GLY A 659 14.65 42.56 -11.59
C GLY A 659 16.12 42.54 -12.06
N GLN A 660 17.06 42.28 -11.15
CA GLN A 660 18.48 42.08 -11.43
C GLN A 660 18.73 40.59 -11.65
N VAL A 661 19.03 40.22 -12.89
CA VAL A 661 19.30 38.83 -13.28
C VAL A 661 20.74 38.47 -12.90
N PRO A 662 20.96 37.47 -12.03
CA PRO A 662 22.30 36.98 -11.72
C PRO A 662 23.10 36.59 -12.96
N ALA A 663 24.41 36.89 -12.97
CA ALA A 663 25.28 36.66 -14.12
C ALA A 663 25.33 35.20 -14.57
N TYR A 664 25.21 34.24 -13.64
CA TYR A 664 25.23 32.80 -13.95
C TYR A 664 23.94 32.28 -14.62
N PHE A 665 22.84 33.05 -14.61
CA PHE A 665 21.66 32.73 -15.40
C PHE A 665 21.72 33.27 -16.83
N ARG A 666 22.65 34.20 -17.11
CA ARG A 666 22.76 34.82 -18.43
C ARG A 666 23.45 33.91 -19.43
N ARG A 667 22.87 33.85 -20.61
CA ARG A 667 23.40 33.21 -21.81
C ARG A 667 23.79 34.28 -22.81
N SER A 668 25.09 34.60 -22.86
CA SER A 668 25.63 35.66 -23.73
C SER A 668 25.39 35.40 -25.21
N ASP A 669 25.28 34.13 -25.60
CA ASP A 669 24.92 33.68 -26.94
C ASP A 669 23.48 34.07 -27.32
N LEU A 670 22.50 33.80 -26.45
CA LEU A 670 21.11 34.18 -26.68
C LEU A 670 20.91 35.70 -26.64
N ASP A 671 21.56 36.37 -25.68
CA ASP A 671 21.50 37.83 -25.53
C ASP A 671 22.02 38.53 -26.81
N SER A 672 23.09 38.02 -27.42
CA SER A 672 23.65 38.56 -28.67
C SER A 672 22.74 38.29 -29.87
N LYS A 673 22.21 37.06 -30.00
CA LYS A 673 21.30 36.69 -31.09
C LYS A 673 20.03 37.53 -31.12
N LEU A 674 19.42 37.80 -29.96
CA LEU A 674 18.22 38.65 -29.90
C LEU A 674 18.53 40.12 -30.17
N ARG A 675 19.70 40.62 -29.73
CA ARG A 675 20.15 41.99 -30.07
C ARG A 675 20.39 42.19 -31.56
N ASN A 676 20.90 41.16 -32.23
CA ASN A 676 21.13 41.18 -33.68
C ASN A 676 19.85 40.91 -34.50
N GLY A 677 18.75 40.52 -33.85
CA GLY A 677 17.51 40.14 -34.53
C GLY A 677 17.58 38.77 -35.23
N GLU A 678 18.53 37.91 -34.84
CA GLU A 678 18.71 36.57 -35.42
C GLU A 678 17.69 35.55 -34.90
N ILE A 679 17.13 35.78 -33.71
CA ILE A 679 16.11 34.93 -33.08
C ILE A 679 14.94 35.77 -32.59
N THR A 680 13.74 35.18 -32.54
CA THR A 680 12.55 35.82 -31.97
C THR A 680 12.51 35.70 -30.44
N VAL A 681 11.61 36.44 -29.77
CA VAL A 681 11.40 36.29 -28.32
C VAL A 681 10.92 34.87 -28.00
N ARG A 682 10.09 34.29 -28.86
CA ARG A 682 9.63 32.89 -28.71
C ARG A 682 10.79 31.90 -28.77
N GLU A 683 11.68 32.02 -29.76
CA GLU A 683 12.85 31.16 -29.90
C GLU A 683 13.83 31.31 -28.73
N PHE A 684 14.02 32.55 -28.25
CA PHE A 684 14.79 32.81 -27.04
C PHE A 684 14.18 32.09 -25.83
N VAL A 685 12.86 32.21 -25.62
CA VAL A 685 12.15 31.56 -24.50
C VAL A 685 12.27 30.04 -24.59
N LEU A 686 12.16 29.45 -25.79
CA LEU A 686 12.30 28.02 -26.03
C LEU A 686 13.71 27.53 -25.68
N GLU A 687 14.75 28.20 -26.17
CA GLU A 687 16.15 27.84 -25.92
C GLU A 687 16.58 28.10 -24.47
N LEU A 688 15.97 29.08 -23.80
CA LEU A 688 16.21 29.33 -22.38
C LEU A 688 15.53 28.25 -21.50
N ALA A 689 14.27 27.92 -21.76
CA ALA A 689 13.51 26.93 -20.98
C ALA A 689 13.97 25.48 -21.22
N SER A 690 14.61 25.20 -22.36
CA SER A 690 15.24 23.90 -22.64
C SER A 690 16.70 23.80 -22.18
N SER A 691 17.27 24.88 -21.62
CA SER A 691 18.66 24.91 -21.19
C SER A 691 18.95 24.05 -19.95
N GLU A 692 20.23 23.68 -19.77
CA GLU A 692 20.68 22.96 -18.57
C GLU A 692 20.50 23.80 -17.29
N ILE A 693 20.56 25.14 -17.42
CA ILE A 693 20.35 26.09 -16.32
C ILE A 693 18.91 26.00 -15.80
N TYR A 694 17.93 25.98 -16.71
CA TYR A 694 16.53 25.79 -16.37
C TYR A 694 16.29 24.39 -15.78
N ARG A 695 16.91 23.37 -16.38
CA ARG A 695 16.82 21.98 -15.90
C ARG A 695 17.31 21.82 -14.46
N LYS A 696 18.46 22.40 -14.12
CA LYS A 696 19.02 22.33 -12.75
C LYS A 696 18.11 23.00 -11.72
N ARG A 697 17.41 24.07 -12.11
CA ARG A 697 16.60 24.87 -11.18
C ARG A 697 15.17 24.39 -11.02
N PHE A 698 14.48 24.03 -12.11
CA PHE A 698 13.04 23.76 -12.08
C PHE A 698 12.66 22.33 -12.49
N TYR A 699 13.62 21.51 -12.95
CA TYR A 699 13.36 20.13 -13.37
C TYR A 699 13.99 19.09 -12.42
N ALA A 700 15.31 19.13 -12.21
CA ALA A 700 16.03 18.14 -11.41
C ALA A 700 15.61 18.04 -9.93
N PRO A 701 15.28 19.13 -9.21
CA PRO A 701 14.94 19.05 -7.78
C PRO A 701 13.45 18.78 -7.52
N TYR A 702 12.61 18.67 -8.55
CA TYR A 702 11.15 18.62 -8.38
C TYR A 702 10.51 17.43 -9.12
N PRO A 703 9.41 16.85 -8.59
CA PRO A 703 8.67 15.80 -9.29
C PRO A 703 7.96 16.36 -10.53
N ASN A 704 7.74 15.50 -11.55
CA ASN A 704 7.15 15.90 -12.84
C ASN A 704 5.86 16.73 -12.73
N THR A 705 5.01 16.45 -11.75
CA THR A 705 3.77 17.23 -11.52
C THR A 705 4.06 18.69 -11.19
N LYS A 706 5.06 18.95 -10.35
CA LYS A 706 5.49 20.31 -9.99
C LYS A 706 6.25 20.98 -11.12
N VAL A 707 7.03 20.21 -11.89
CA VAL A 707 7.67 20.69 -13.13
C VAL A 707 6.63 21.22 -14.12
N ILE A 708 5.52 20.49 -14.31
CA ILE A 708 4.44 20.92 -15.22
C ILE A 708 3.81 22.23 -14.74
N GLU A 709 3.58 22.39 -13.44
CA GLU A 709 3.11 23.66 -12.87
C GLU A 709 4.07 24.82 -13.18
N PHE A 710 5.39 24.61 -13.02
CA PHE A 710 6.39 25.62 -13.38
C PHE A 710 6.39 25.94 -14.87
N LEU A 711 6.32 24.94 -15.75
CA LEU A 711 6.28 25.16 -17.20
C LEU A 711 5.05 26.00 -17.61
N PHE A 712 3.87 25.66 -17.10
CA PHE A 712 2.65 26.43 -17.37
C PHE A 712 2.74 27.85 -16.80
N ARG A 713 3.33 28.02 -15.62
CA ARG A 713 3.52 29.33 -15.01
C ARG A 713 4.51 30.20 -15.78
N HIS A 714 5.66 29.66 -16.15
CA HIS A 714 6.74 30.42 -16.81
C HIS A 714 6.40 30.72 -18.27
N LEU A 715 5.86 29.74 -19.01
CA LEU A 715 5.65 29.85 -20.45
C LEU A 715 4.24 30.32 -20.83
N LEU A 716 3.22 29.95 -20.05
CA LEU A 716 1.83 30.34 -20.30
C LEU A 716 1.30 31.37 -19.29
N GLY A 717 2.03 31.69 -18.23
CA GLY A 717 1.57 32.66 -17.23
C GLY A 717 0.32 32.23 -16.46
N ARG A 718 -0.02 30.94 -16.44
CA ARG A 718 -1.21 30.38 -15.75
C ARG A 718 -0.88 29.03 -15.10
N ALA A 719 -1.78 28.53 -14.25
CA ALA A 719 -1.73 27.14 -13.79
C ALA A 719 -2.35 26.18 -14.85
N PRO A 720 -2.04 24.87 -14.80
CA PRO A 720 -2.76 23.86 -15.56
C PRO A 720 -4.27 23.93 -15.27
N ALA A 721 -5.09 23.92 -16.32
CA ALA A 721 -6.53 24.17 -16.23
C ALA A 721 -7.35 22.89 -16.00
N THR A 722 -6.82 21.73 -16.41
CA THR A 722 -7.50 20.44 -16.27
C THR A 722 -6.53 19.32 -15.91
N GLN A 723 -7.05 18.28 -15.27
CA GLN A 723 -6.28 17.06 -15.01
C GLN A 723 -5.83 16.38 -16.32
N GLY A 724 -6.53 16.62 -17.44
CA GLY A 724 -6.14 16.15 -18.77
C GLY A 724 -4.81 16.74 -19.23
N GLU A 725 -4.61 18.06 -19.06
CA GLU A 725 -3.35 18.74 -19.38
C GLU A 725 -2.19 18.14 -18.56
N ILE A 726 -2.39 17.93 -17.25
CA ILE A 726 -1.37 17.35 -16.37
C ILE A 726 -0.97 15.94 -16.84
N ARG A 727 -1.95 15.09 -17.20
CA ARG A 727 -1.67 13.74 -17.69
C ARG A 727 -0.90 13.76 -19.02
N GLN A 728 -1.32 14.62 -19.95
CA GLN A 728 -0.67 14.75 -21.27
C GLN A 728 0.79 15.16 -21.13
N TYR A 729 1.07 16.22 -20.37
CA TYR A 729 2.45 16.71 -20.21
C TYR A 729 3.30 15.82 -19.30
N ASN A 730 2.71 15.09 -18.35
CA ASN A 730 3.45 14.11 -17.57
C ASN A 730 3.91 12.93 -18.44
N LYS A 731 3.03 12.45 -19.33
CA LYS A 731 3.41 11.44 -20.33
C LYS A 731 4.52 11.95 -21.25
N LEU A 732 4.38 13.18 -21.74
CA LEU A 732 5.36 13.78 -22.64
C LEU A 732 6.75 13.95 -21.97
N LEU A 733 6.79 14.39 -20.71
CA LEU A 733 8.01 14.46 -19.92
C LEU A 733 8.65 13.09 -19.66
N ALA A 734 7.84 12.04 -19.44
CA ALA A 734 8.33 10.69 -19.22
C ALA A 734 8.90 10.05 -20.49
N ASP A 735 8.22 10.22 -21.63
CA ASP A 735 8.56 9.55 -22.89
C ASP A 735 9.69 10.28 -23.65
N SER A 736 9.70 11.61 -23.60
CA SER A 736 10.54 12.44 -24.51
C SER A 736 11.33 13.56 -23.82
N GLY A 737 11.21 13.69 -22.49
CA GLY A 737 12.01 14.61 -21.68
C GLY A 737 11.57 16.08 -21.73
N LEU A 738 12.36 16.95 -21.08
CA LEU A 738 12.03 18.37 -20.86
C LEU A 738 11.91 19.18 -22.16
N ARG A 739 12.83 19.01 -23.11
CA ARG A 739 12.86 19.82 -24.34
C ARG A 739 11.58 19.65 -25.15
N ALA A 740 11.13 18.40 -25.33
CA ALA A 740 9.89 18.11 -26.04
C ALA A 740 8.67 18.75 -25.36
N ALA A 741 8.62 18.79 -24.02
CA ALA A 741 7.52 19.44 -23.30
C ALA A 741 7.52 20.95 -23.47
N VAL A 742 8.70 21.58 -23.46
CA VAL A 742 8.86 23.01 -23.74
C VAL A 742 8.43 23.31 -25.17
N GLU A 743 8.89 22.55 -26.16
CA GLU A 743 8.52 22.71 -27.57
C GLU A 743 7.01 22.55 -27.77
N ALA A 744 6.37 21.57 -27.12
CA ALA A 744 4.93 21.37 -27.19
C ALA A 744 4.13 22.56 -26.62
N ILE A 745 4.62 23.20 -25.54
CA ILE A 745 3.97 24.37 -24.95
C ILE A 745 4.19 25.61 -25.81
N VAL A 746 5.42 25.88 -26.24
CA VAL A 746 5.77 27.09 -27.00
C VAL A 746 5.18 27.07 -28.41
N ASN A 747 5.05 25.89 -29.02
CA ASN A 747 4.40 25.72 -30.32
C ASN A 747 2.87 25.52 -30.21
N SER A 748 2.30 25.63 -29.01
CA SER A 748 0.86 25.48 -28.82
C SER A 748 0.08 26.65 -29.44
N PRO A 749 -1.16 26.41 -29.91
CA PRO A 749 -2.02 27.49 -30.41
C PRO A 749 -2.34 28.52 -29.33
N GLU A 750 -2.27 28.13 -28.05
CA GLU A 750 -2.43 29.05 -26.94
C GLU A 750 -1.25 30.02 -26.83
N TYR A 751 -0.01 29.53 -26.89
CA TYR A 751 1.16 30.40 -26.84
C TYR A 751 1.16 31.40 -28.00
N ALA A 752 0.87 30.92 -29.22
CA ALA A 752 0.77 31.77 -30.42
C ALA A 752 -0.32 32.85 -30.29
N ARG A 753 -1.49 32.52 -29.72
CA ARG A 753 -2.61 33.46 -29.56
C ARG A 753 -2.32 34.62 -28.61
N TYR A 754 -1.55 34.38 -27.55
CA TYR A 754 -1.36 35.36 -26.48
C TYR A 754 0.01 36.04 -26.50
N PHE A 755 1.05 35.36 -26.99
CA PHE A 755 2.41 35.89 -27.00
C PHE A 755 2.95 36.05 -28.43
N GLY A 756 2.56 35.17 -29.36
CA GLY A 756 3.10 35.19 -30.72
C GLY A 756 4.62 35.00 -30.73
N GLU A 757 5.31 35.68 -31.64
CA GLU A 757 6.78 35.60 -31.79
C GLU A 757 7.54 36.64 -30.93
N ASP A 758 6.89 37.76 -30.62
CA ASP A 758 7.57 38.99 -30.18
C ASP A 758 7.32 39.35 -28.72
N VAL A 759 6.35 38.73 -28.05
CA VAL A 759 5.92 39.11 -26.70
C VAL A 759 6.50 38.17 -25.65
N VAL A 760 7.06 38.75 -24.59
CA VAL A 760 7.53 37.99 -23.43
C VAL A 760 6.33 37.41 -22.69
N PRO A 761 6.33 36.11 -22.31
CA PRO A 761 5.28 35.57 -21.47
C PRO A 761 5.05 36.42 -20.23
N TYR A 762 3.80 36.65 -19.90
CA TYR A 762 3.41 37.46 -18.75
C TYR A 762 2.29 36.76 -18.00
N LYS A 763 2.13 37.12 -16.73
CA LYS A 763 1.12 36.53 -15.87
C LYS A 763 -0.29 36.80 -16.37
N ARG A 764 -1.10 35.76 -16.48
CA ARG A 764 -2.49 35.81 -16.96
C ARG A 764 -3.44 35.30 -15.88
N TYR A 765 -4.57 35.99 -15.73
CA TYR A 765 -5.67 35.58 -14.85
C TYR A 765 -6.87 35.19 -15.72
N PRO A 766 -7.06 33.89 -16.03
CA PRO A 766 -8.18 33.44 -16.87
C PRO A 766 -9.52 33.71 -16.17
N SER A 767 -10.54 34.11 -16.93
CA SER A 767 -11.86 34.51 -16.41
C SER A 767 -12.89 33.37 -16.23
N LEU A 768 -12.49 32.09 -16.40
CA LEU A 768 -13.36 30.89 -16.31
C LEU A 768 -12.56 29.63 -15.88
N PRO A 769 -13.16 28.56 -15.30
CA PRO A 769 -14.18 28.41 -14.25
C PRO A 769 -13.54 28.39 -12.83
N ALA A 770 -14.37 28.28 -11.78
CA ALA A 770 -14.09 28.50 -10.35
C ALA A 770 -12.81 27.87 -9.73
N GLY A 771 -12.19 26.85 -10.34
CA GLY A 771 -10.94 26.24 -9.86
C GLY A 771 -9.65 26.91 -10.35
N ASN A 772 -9.67 27.48 -11.56
CA ASN A 772 -8.45 27.99 -12.22
C ASN A 772 -7.94 29.28 -11.58
N TYR A 773 -8.88 30.13 -11.15
CA TYR A 773 -8.57 31.39 -10.49
C TYR A 773 -7.91 31.15 -9.12
N LEU A 774 -8.52 30.32 -8.27
CA LEU A 774 -7.95 29.97 -6.95
C LEU A 774 -6.58 29.32 -7.05
N GLY A 775 -6.37 28.38 -7.97
CA GLY A 775 -5.06 27.74 -8.15
C GLY A 775 -3.95 28.73 -8.55
N SER A 776 -4.25 29.68 -9.45
CA SER A 776 -3.29 30.72 -9.85
C SER A 776 -2.98 31.73 -8.74
N VAL A 777 -3.93 32.00 -7.85
CA VAL A 777 -3.77 32.90 -6.69
C VAL A 777 -3.07 32.20 -5.52
N GLN A 778 -3.35 30.92 -5.27
CA GLN A 778 -2.68 30.10 -4.25
C GLN A 778 -1.20 29.89 -4.60
N ALA A 779 -0.87 29.57 -5.84
CA ALA A 779 0.52 29.45 -6.28
C ALA A 779 1.34 30.73 -6.08
N GLU A 780 0.69 31.91 -6.16
CA GLU A 780 1.31 33.20 -5.84
C GLU A 780 1.47 33.43 -4.33
N ALA A 781 0.45 33.11 -3.53
CA ALA A 781 0.52 33.22 -2.08
C ALA A 781 1.59 32.31 -1.47
N ASP A 782 1.80 31.12 -2.03
CA ASP A 782 2.84 30.19 -1.60
C ASP A 782 4.25 30.70 -1.93
N LEU A 783 4.41 31.44 -3.03
CA LEU A 783 5.69 32.08 -3.39
C LEU A 783 6.09 33.18 -2.40
N VAL A 784 5.11 33.96 -1.93
CA VAL A 784 5.32 35.03 -0.94
C VAL A 784 5.70 34.46 0.43
N LYS A 785 5.30 33.21 0.73
CA LYS A 785 5.61 32.53 1.99
C LYS A 785 6.93 31.76 1.98
N GLN A 786 7.48 31.43 0.81
CA GLN A 786 8.80 30.78 0.73
C GLN A 786 9.91 31.80 1.00
N SER A 787 10.45 31.76 2.21
CA SER A 787 11.70 32.44 2.59
C SER A 787 12.84 31.97 1.67
N TRP A 788 13.41 32.88 0.89
CA TRP A 788 14.55 32.64 -0.01
C TRP A 788 15.88 32.54 0.76
N SER A 789 15.94 31.63 1.74
CA SER A 789 17.16 31.36 2.50
C SER A 789 17.53 29.87 2.61
N SER A 790 16.64 28.94 2.25
CA SER A 790 16.87 27.50 2.47
C SER A 790 16.89 26.62 1.21
N LEU A 791 16.71 27.19 0.01
CA LEU A 791 16.72 26.43 -1.26
C LEU A 791 17.68 26.97 -2.32
N SER A 792 18.63 27.84 -1.94
CA SER A 792 19.81 28.13 -2.78
C SER A 792 20.85 27.01 -2.59
N PRO A 793 21.17 26.19 -3.60
CA PRO A 793 22.27 25.25 -3.50
C PRO A 793 23.57 26.03 -3.67
N SER A 794 24.09 26.54 -2.57
CA SER A 794 25.46 27.02 -2.47
C SER A 794 26.05 26.51 -1.15
N VAL A 795 27.19 25.84 -1.27
CA VAL A 795 28.06 25.29 -0.20
C VAL A 795 27.78 23.83 0.19
N LEU A 796 28.21 22.93 -0.70
CA LEU A 796 28.69 21.59 -0.36
C LEU A 796 30.22 21.67 -0.27
N THR A 797 30.77 22.30 0.78
CA THR A 797 32.20 22.20 1.16
C THR A 797 32.43 22.74 2.57
N GLY A 798 33.09 21.94 3.41
CA GLY A 798 33.79 22.42 4.61
C GLY A 798 33.11 22.00 5.91
N GLY A 799 33.60 20.91 6.51
CA GLY A 799 33.16 20.47 7.84
C GLY A 799 33.70 21.35 8.97
N LEU A 800 33.29 21.00 10.19
CA LEU A 800 34.11 21.01 11.41
C LEU A 800 33.35 20.23 12.51
N PRO A 801 34.03 19.44 13.34
CA PRO A 801 33.45 18.77 14.50
C PRO A 801 33.52 19.63 15.77
N ASN A 802 32.74 19.23 16.78
CA ASN A 802 32.79 19.62 18.20
C ASN A 802 32.53 21.09 18.56
N ARG A 803 31.34 21.35 19.12
CA ARG A 803 31.14 21.64 20.55
C ARG A 803 29.67 21.53 20.92
#